data_AF-A0A816J328-F1
#
_entry.id   AF-A0A816J328-F1
#
_cell.length_a   1.000
_cell.length_b   1.000
_cell.length_c   1.000
_cell.angle_alpha   90.00
_cell.angle_beta   90.00
_cell.angle_gamma   90.00
#
_symmetry.space_group_name_H-M   'P 1'
#
loop_
_entity.id
_entity.type
_entity.pdbx_description
1 polymer ?
#
loop_
_entity_poly.entity_id
_entity_poly.type
_entity_poly.pdbx_seq_one_letter_code
_entity_poly.pdbx_strand_id
1 'polypeptide(L)'
;MEKNTKVTLSNDAEDDNVHHHTNKEQDSIILNPNFEDGLKNWNGRGCKAVLHESMDGGKIVPLSGHVFAAATERKAAWNGIQQEISGRFQRKRVYEVTSVVRIFGNNATSATVQATLWVLNANQREQYIAIANVQAGNNDWVELKGKFLIHGSPSRVILYLEGPPPGTDILVNTLDVKHARRNRPSPPPFYENPGFGINIVENSEVGDGETQPWFTLGNCKLSVGQGAPRTLPPMARETLGSHKPLGGSYILVTNRSQTWMGPAQMIADKIKLFLTYQISAWVKLSVGASSGISPQNVNIALSVDNQWVNGGQVEVSVGETWHELGGSFRLEKQPQNVMVYVQGPAAGINLMIAGLQIFPVDRRERIRCLKKQVDEVRKRDIILKFSGLDESCDLFPYIVKVKQTHNSFPVGTCINRTDIDNEDFVDFFTKNFNWAVFGNELKWYWTEAERGKLNYQDADDMLDLCIGNNINVRGHCIFWEVESTVQPWVRQLNKTELMNAVQKRLTDILTRYKGKFKHYDVNNEMLHGSFYQDRLGKGVRALMFNIAHKLDPSALLFVNDYHVEDGDDTRSSPEKYSRLILELEAQGAAIGGIGIQGHIDSPVGAIVCSALDNLSVLGHPIWFTELDVSSRNEFVRGEDLEVMLWEAFAHPAVEGIILWGFWELSMSRENSNLVEGEGEVNEAGKRFLDVKQEWLSHAYGIINNESEFIFRGYHGTYAVEVCTPAGIVLKTFVVEKGESPLFLSIDLSYLLILCLGCFWIRFKKINPVPTKSFSDLESGCFLPMVLVQIPMCNEKGLNDDGFYFHLSIFFVLIADTRGVEGFNHHRSPSTLTILISALFVDLVDEGFNIPASFFDLVDDTVGFKISACFFDLIDDTRGFQHLSFFLRSRHSTVSTSQVRFDSSLSFGFGFVSDHLVYKSLKSDSIFVLCFND
;
A
#
# COMPACT_ATOMS: atom_id res chain seq x y z
N MET A 1 48.31 51.62 -23.87
CA MET A 1 49.00 51.49 -22.57
C MET A 1 48.01 50.80 -21.65
N GLU A 2 48.07 49.47 -21.62
CA GLU A 2 48.63 48.64 -20.53
C GLU A 2 47.55 48.34 -19.48
N LYS A 3 47.27 47.10 -19.06
CA LYS A 3 47.79 45.76 -19.40
C LYS A 3 46.77 44.73 -18.88
N ASN A 4 46.50 43.70 -19.68
CA ASN A 4 45.77 42.48 -19.32
C ASN A 4 46.58 41.61 -18.36
N THR A 5 45.92 40.86 -17.48
CA THR A 5 46.37 39.48 -17.15
C THR A 5 45.18 38.59 -16.73
N LYS A 6 44.92 37.59 -17.57
CA LYS A 6 44.16 36.35 -17.29
C LYS A 6 45.00 35.45 -16.38
N VAL A 7 44.39 34.80 -15.40
CA VAL A 7 44.98 33.63 -14.72
C VAL A 7 44.01 32.46 -14.82
N THR A 8 44.48 31.40 -15.46
CA THR A 8 43.93 30.06 -15.60
C THR A 8 44.22 29.28 -14.31
N LEU A 9 43.28 28.48 -13.80
CA LEU A 9 43.54 27.50 -12.74
C LEU A 9 43.53 26.10 -13.34
N SER A 10 44.70 25.46 -13.28
CA SER A 10 44.96 24.06 -13.57
C SER A 10 44.95 23.23 -12.27
N ASN A 11 44.65 21.94 -12.44
CA ASN A 11 44.79 20.84 -11.50
C ASN A 11 46.02 20.95 -10.58
N ASP A 12 45.84 20.56 -9.31
CA ASP A 12 46.80 19.73 -8.58
C ASP A 12 46.05 18.93 -7.50
N ALA A 13 46.21 17.61 -7.59
CA ALA A 13 45.89 16.62 -6.58
C ALA A 13 47.23 16.09 -6.01
N GLU A 14 47.18 15.47 -4.83
CA GLU A 14 48.30 15.09 -3.92
C GLU A 14 48.59 16.23 -2.93
N ASP A 15 48.40 16.07 -1.62
CA ASP A 15 49.05 15.08 -0.77
C ASP A 15 48.28 15.00 0.58
N ASP A 16 47.91 13.80 1.03
CA ASP A 16 47.58 13.52 2.43
C ASP A 16 47.68 12.00 2.66
N ASN A 17 48.92 11.52 2.60
CA ASN A 17 49.31 10.17 3.02
C ASN A 17 49.61 10.17 4.52
N VAL A 18 48.58 9.90 5.34
CA VAL A 18 48.77 9.47 6.74
C VAL A 18 48.27 8.05 6.90
N HIS A 19 49.21 7.16 7.22
CA HIS A 19 49.01 5.73 7.46
C HIS A 19 47.87 5.43 8.44
N HIS A 20 46.72 5.02 7.90
CA HIS A 20 45.82 4.08 8.55
C HIS A 20 45.70 2.84 7.66
N HIS A 21 46.50 1.81 7.97
CA HIS A 21 46.20 0.44 7.56
C HIS A 21 44.92 0.00 8.27
N THR A 22 43.77 0.25 7.65
CA THR A 22 42.52 -0.45 7.95
C THR A 22 42.33 -1.53 6.90
N ASN A 23 42.21 -2.78 7.36
CA ASN A 23 41.90 -3.97 6.56
C ASN A 23 40.71 -3.70 5.60
N LYS A 24 40.99 -3.47 4.31
CA LYS A 24 39.97 -3.38 3.26
C LYS A 24 39.47 -4.75 2.77
N GLU A 25 40.00 -5.85 3.32
CA GLU A 25 39.68 -7.22 2.90
C GLU A 25 38.56 -7.90 3.72
N GLN A 26 37.94 -7.22 4.70
CA GLN A 26 37.05 -7.85 5.68
C GLN A 26 35.54 -7.60 5.51
N ASP A 27 35.10 -7.06 4.37
CA ASP A 27 33.67 -6.80 4.10
C ASP A 27 32.96 -7.94 3.36
N SER A 28 33.70 -8.91 2.80
CA SER A 28 33.10 -10.03 2.07
C SER A 28 32.71 -11.17 3.01
N ILE A 29 31.52 -11.71 2.81
CA ILE A 29 31.09 -12.94 3.48
C ILE A 29 31.47 -14.19 2.67
N ILE A 30 31.98 -14.05 1.45
CA ILE A 30 32.52 -15.15 0.64
C ILE A 30 34.02 -15.32 0.93
N LEU A 31 34.43 -16.58 1.05
CA LEU A 31 35.84 -16.93 1.19
C LEU A 31 36.39 -17.28 -0.18
N ASN A 32 37.62 -16.83 -0.46
CA ASN A 32 38.33 -17.07 -1.71
C ASN A 32 37.48 -16.67 -2.96
N PRO A 33 37.06 -15.40 -3.06
CA PRO A 33 36.11 -14.93 -4.09
C PRO A 33 36.67 -14.92 -5.52
N ASN A 34 38.00 -15.00 -5.67
CA ASN A 34 38.74 -14.96 -6.94
C ASN A 34 39.46 -16.28 -7.26
N PHE A 35 39.28 -17.31 -6.42
CA PHE A 35 39.85 -18.64 -6.62
C PHE A 35 41.40 -18.73 -6.60
N GLU A 36 42.10 -17.67 -6.16
CA GLU A 36 43.57 -17.64 -6.09
C GLU A 36 44.12 -18.66 -5.06
N ASP A 37 43.35 -19.00 -4.02
CA ASP A 37 43.65 -20.10 -3.08
C ASP A 37 43.11 -21.47 -3.58
N GLY A 38 42.99 -21.63 -4.90
CA GLY A 38 42.39 -22.80 -5.54
C GLY A 38 40.89 -22.90 -5.29
N LEU A 39 40.37 -24.14 -5.11
CA LEU A 39 38.95 -24.37 -4.81
C LEU A 39 38.65 -24.45 -3.30
N LYS A 40 39.50 -23.88 -2.45
CA LYS A 40 39.26 -23.88 -1.00
C LYS A 40 37.92 -23.24 -0.68
N ASN A 41 37.07 -23.95 0.08
CA ASN A 41 35.67 -23.62 0.42
C ASN A 41 34.64 -23.70 -0.73
N TRP A 42 35.08 -23.99 -1.96
CA TRP A 42 34.21 -24.13 -3.12
C TRP A 42 33.99 -25.59 -3.48
N ASN A 43 32.75 -25.94 -3.80
CA ASN A 43 32.40 -27.30 -4.22
C ASN A 43 31.42 -27.27 -5.39
N GLY A 44 31.37 -28.36 -6.15
CA GLY A 44 30.29 -28.57 -7.12
C GLY A 44 29.02 -29.10 -6.44
N ARG A 45 27.88 -28.54 -6.81
CA ARG A 45 26.53 -28.96 -6.38
C ARG A 45 25.97 -29.95 -7.41
N GLY A 46 26.18 -31.24 -7.16
CA GLY A 46 25.79 -32.32 -8.10
C GLY A 46 26.56 -32.30 -9.43
N CYS A 47 27.72 -31.64 -9.45
CA CYS A 47 28.65 -31.55 -10.57
C CYS A 47 30.09 -31.46 -10.04
N LYS A 48 31.08 -31.32 -10.92
CA LYS A 48 32.49 -31.16 -10.55
C LYS A 48 32.89 -29.68 -10.60
N ALA A 49 33.60 -29.20 -9.58
CA ALA A 49 34.26 -27.90 -9.63
C ALA A 49 35.74 -28.11 -10.02
N VAL A 50 36.23 -27.36 -11.01
CA VAL A 50 37.60 -27.44 -11.53
C VAL A 50 38.18 -26.03 -11.65
N LEU A 51 39.49 -25.88 -11.46
CA LEU A 51 40.21 -24.61 -11.61
C LEU A 51 40.96 -24.60 -12.94
N HIS A 52 40.95 -23.46 -13.63
CA HIS A 52 41.63 -23.28 -14.91
C HIS A 52 42.42 -21.98 -14.96
N GLU A 53 43.66 -22.04 -15.43
CA GLU A 53 44.43 -20.87 -15.88
C GLU A 53 44.00 -20.44 -17.29
N SER A 54 43.60 -21.40 -18.13
CA SER A 54 42.99 -21.16 -19.44
C SER A 54 42.18 -22.38 -19.91
N MET A 55 41.25 -22.15 -20.86
CA MET A 55 40.46 -23.18 -21.55
C MET A 55 40.41 -22.95 -23.07
N ASP A 56 39.91 -23.95 -23.81
CA ASP A 56 39.75 -23.95 -25.28
C ASP A 56 41.02 -23.51 -26.03
N GLY A 57 42.15 -24.12 -25.69
CA GLY A 57 43.44 -23.83 -26.32
C GLY A 57 43.96 -22.40 -26.06
N GLY A 58 43.59 -21.80 -24.94
CA GLY A 58 44.04 -20.46 -24.54
C GLY A 58 43.11 -19.32 -24.99
N LYS A 59 41.98 -19.63 -25.64
CA LYS A 59 40.98 -18.62 -26.04
C LYS A 59 40.15 -18.09 -24.88
N ILE A 60 40.01 -18.88 -23.82
CA ILE A 60 39.29 -18.49 -22.61
C ILE A 60 40.33 -18.31 -21.51
N VAL A 61 40.49 -17.07 -21.07
CA VAL A 61 41.37 -16.66 -19.97
C VAL A 61 40.56 -15.94 -18.89
N PRO A 62 41.04 -15.91 -17.63
CA PRO A 62 40.44 -15.12 -16.56
C PRO A 62 40.26 -13.65 -16.98
N LEU A 63 39.14 -13.02 -16.62
CA LEU A 63 38.96 -11.57 -16.80
C LEU A 63 39.88 -10.78 -15.85
N SER A 64 40.07 -11.33 -14.65
CA SER A 64 40.95 -10.81 -13.61
C SER A 64 41.59 -11.98 -12.84
N GLY A 65 42.75 -11.76 -12.22
CA GLY A 65 43.49 -12.82 -11.52
C GLY A 65 44.22 -13.79 -12.45
N HIS A 66 44.69 -14.90 -11.90
CA HIS A 66 45.46 -15.92 -12.62
C HIS A 66 44.61 -17.13 -13.04
N VAL A 67 43.45 -17.31 -12.41
CA VAL A 67 42.62 -18.50 -12.56
C VAL A 67 41.12 -18.16 -12.58
N PHE A 68 40.30 -19.10 -13.05
CA PHE A 68 38.85 -19.09 -12.88
C PHE A 68 38.34 -20.50 -12.56
N ALA A 69 37.19 -20.59 -11.90
CA ALA A 69 36.55 -21.86 -11.60
C ALA A 69 35.54 -22.25 -12.68
N ALA A 70 35.36 -23.55 -12.92
CA ALA A 70 34.40 -24.12 -13.83
C ALA A 70 33.56 -25.18 -13.11
N ALA A 71 32.24 -25.06 -13.17
CA ALA A 71 31.31 -26.12 -12.79
C ALA A 71 31.03 -26.99 -14.01
N THR A 72 31.68 -28.15 -14.07
CA THR A 72 31.68 -29.07 -15.22
C THR A 72 30.94 -30.37 -14.93
N GLU A 73 30.69 -31.17 -15.97
CA GLU A 73 29.96 -32.45 -15.85
C GLU A 73 28.54 -32.27 -15.27
N ARG A 74 27.89 -31.14 -15.59
CA ARG A 74 26.53 -30.80 -15.11
C ARG A 74 25.48 -31.72 -15.75
N LYS A 75 24.64 -32.35 -14.92
CA LYS A 75 23.61 -33.33 -15.35
C LYS A 75 22.18 -32.78 -15.31
N ALA A 76 21.98 -31.64 -14.64
CA ALA A 76 20.72 -30.95 -14.47
C ALA A 76 20.96 -29.43 -14.43
N ALA A 77 19.93 -28.63 -14.74
CA ALA A 77 20.05 -27.17 -14.74
C ALA A 77 20.38 -26.59 -13.36
N TRP A 78 19.95 -27.25 -12.27
CA TRP A 78 20.25 -26.84 -10.89
C TRP A 78 21.67 -27.17 -10.43
N ASN A 79 22.45 -27.92 -11.21
CA ASN A 79 23.84 -28.17 -10.88
C ASN A 79 24.68 -26.91 -11.08
N GLY A 80 25.72 -26.72 -10.28
CA GLY A 80 26.71 -25.67 -10.49
C GLY A 80 27.67 -25.50 -9.31
N ILE A 81 28.37 -24.37 -9.22
CA ILE A 81 29.35 -24.13 -8.15
C ILE A 81 28.68 -23.52 -6.92
N GLN A 82 29.08 -23.95 -5.71
CA GLN A 82 28.47 -23.54 -4.45
C GLN A 82 29.47 -23.22 -3.34
N GLN A 83 29.04 -22.39 -2.40
CA GLN A 83 29.70 -22.13 -1.13
C GLN A 83 28.67 -22.01 0.00
N GLU A 84 28.93 -22.67 1.14
CA GLU A 84 28.08 -22.59 2.33
C GLU A 84 28.40 -21.33 3.13
N ILE A 85 27.46 -20.40 3.29
CA ILE A 85 27.65 -19.11 3.96
C ILE A 85 27.07 -19.03 5.38
N SER A 86 26.66 -20.17 5.94
CA SER A 86 26.14 -20.29 7.31
C SER A 86 27.03 -19.58 8.33
N GLY A 87 26.43 -18.72 9.18
CA GLY A 87 27.14 -17.98 10.23
C GLY A 87 28.02 -16.81 9.77
N ARG A 88 28.12 -16.54 8.46
CA ARG A 88 28.91 -15.42 7.91
C ARG A 88 28.10 -14.20 7.51
N PHE A 89 26.76 -14.28 7.60
CA PHE A 89 25.87 -13.16 7.36
C PHE A 89 25.14 -12.75 8.65
N GLN A 90 24.64 -11.52 8.69
CA GLN A 90 23.78 -11.02 9.77
C GLN A 90 22.32 -11.05 9.30
N ARG A 91 21.39 -11.42 10.20
CA ARG A 91 19.95 -11.33 9.89
C ARG A 91 19.57 -9.88 9.62
N LYS A 92 18.47 -9.68 8.87
CA LYS A 92 17.88 -8.35 8.60
C LYS A 92 18.87 -7.34 7.98
N ARG A 93 19.92 -7.86 7.32
CA ARG A 93 20.92 -7.08 6.61
C ARG A 93 20.93 -7.49 5.15
N VAL A 94 20.90 -6.51 4.25
CA VAL A 94 20.85 -6.76 2.81
C VAL A 94 22.24 -7.03 2.28
N TYR A 95 22.43 -8.14 1.58
CA TYR A 95 23.71 -8.49 0.97
C TYR A 95 23.63 -8.40 -0.55
N GLU A 96 24.66 -7.86 -1.17
CA GLU A 96 24.81 -7.78 -2.62
C GLU A 96 25.74 -8.89 -3.09
N VAL A 97 25.25 -9.75 -3.99
CA VAL A 97 26.03 -10.76 -4.71
C VAL A 97 26.48 -10.17 -6.03
N THR A 98 27.78 -10.25 -6.31
CA THR A 98 28.34 -9.92 -7.62
C THR A 98 29.19 -11.07 -8.10
N SER A 99 28.97 -11.54 -9.33
CA SER A 99 29.75 -12.61 -9.94
C SER A 99 30.01 -12.35 -11.41
N VAL A 100 31.22 -12.62 -11.87
CA VAL A 100 31.58 -12.54 -13.29
C VAL A 100 31.53 -13.94 -13.87
N VAL A 101 30.58 -14.17 -14.77
CA VAL A 101 30.24 -15.50 -15.29
C VAL A 101 30.35 -15.58 -16.82
N ARG A 102 30.59 -16.79 -17.32
CA ARG A 102 30.58 -17.14 -18.75
C ARG A 102 30.11 -18.59 -18.86
N ILE A 103 29.56 -19.00 -19.99
CA ILE A 103 29.23 -20.41 -20.23
C ILE A 103 30.18 -21.04 -21.26
N PHE A 104 30.33 -22.36 -21.19
CA PHE A 104 31.12 -23.11 -22.18
C PHE A 104 30.51 -24.48 -22.45
N GLY A 105 30.46 -24.90 -23.71
CA GLY A 105 29.91 -26.19 -24.13
C GLY A 105 29.14 -26.13 -25.44
N ASN A 106 28.91 -27.29 -26.05
CA ASN A 106 28.32 -27.38 -27.41
C ASN A 106 26.79 -27.29 -27.42
N ASN A 107 26.13 -27.33 -26.26
CA ASN A 107 24.68 -27.44 -26.18
C ASN A 107 23.95 -26.09 -26.19
N ALA A 108 24.63 -24.97 -25.92
CA ALA A 108 24.03 -23.65 -25.91
C ALA A 108 25.07 -22.55 -26.21
N THR A 109 24.74 -21.63 -27.13
CA THR A 109 25.54 -20.43 -27.42
C THR A 109 25.25 -19.28 -26.46
N SER A 110 24.05 -19.28 -25.87
CA SER A 110 23.60 -18.38 -24.80
C SER A 110 22.70 -19.14 -23.85
N ALA A 111 22.82 -18.91 -22.55
CA ALA A 111 21.92 -19.48 -21.55
C ALA A 111 21.84 -18.58 -20.31
N THR A 112 20.73 -18.68 -19.58
CA THR A 112 20.56 -18.01 -18.29
C THR A 112 21.47 -18.65 -17.24
N VAL A 113 22.30 -17.85 -16.58
CA VAL A 113 22.98 -18.19 -15.34
C VAL A 113 22.27 -17.46 -14.20
N GLN A 114 21.98 -18.15 -13.11
CA GLN A 114 21.23 -17.64 -11.96
C GLN A 114 22.02 -17.88 -10.66
N ALA A 115 22.06 -16.88 -9.78
CA ALA A 115 22.49 -17.05 -8.40
C ALA A 115 21.29 -17.39 -7.52
N THR A 116 21.43 -18.39 -6.65
CA THR A 116 20.35 -18.88 -5.80
C THR A 116 20.85 -19.20 -4.40
N LEU A 117 20.06 -18.83 -3.40
CA LEU A 117 20.24 -19.25 -2.02
C LEU A 117 19.34 -20.44 -1.72
N TRP A 118 19.95 -21.51 -1.26
CA TRP A 118 19.26 -22.58 -0.58
C TRP A 118 19.34 -22.33 0.93
N VAL A 119 18.20 -22.19 1.57
CA VAL A 119 18.05 -21.87 3.00
C VAL A 119 17.33 -23.03 3.67
N LEU A 120 17.96 -23.61 4.70
CA LEU A 120 17.33 -24.59 5.59
C LEU A 120 16.94 -23.90 6.89
N ASN A 121 15.64 -23.68 7.06
CA ASN A 121 15.09 -23.04 8.24
C ASN A 121 15.18 -23.94 9.48
N ALA A 122 15.08 -23.35 10.67
CA ALA A 122 15.14 -24.10 11.94
C ALA A 122 14.04 -25.18 12.06
N ASN A 123 12.88 -24.96 11.43
CA ASN A 123 11.77 -25.90 11.31
C ASN A 123 11.98 -27.00 10.26
N GLN A 124 13.20 -27.16 9.73
CA GLN A 124 13.57 -28.10 8.66
C GLN A 124 12.91 -27.84 7.30
N ARG A 125 12.24 -26.70 7.12
CA ARG A 125 11.71 -26.30 5.82
C ARG A 125 12.84 -25.77 4.94
N GLU A 126 12.93 -26.30 3.72
CA GLU A 126 13.82 -25.79 2.69
C GLU A 126 13.17 -24.64 1.93
N GLN A 127 13.97 -23.64 1.58
CA GLN A 127 13.57 -22.50 0.76
C GLN A 127 14.66 -22.22 -0.28
N TYR A 128 14.22 -21.87 -1.49
CA TYR A 128 15.08 -21.52 -2.61
C TYR A 128 14.78 -20.08 -3.01
N ILE A 129 15.75 -19.18 -2.85
CA ILE A 129 15.61 -17.75 -3.12
C ILE A 129 16.48 -17.42 -4.33
N ALA A 130 15.85 -17.14 -5.46
CA ALA A 130 16.55 -16.61 -6.63
C ALA A 130 17.00 -15.18 -6.32
N ILE A 131 18.29 -14.88 -6.55
CA ILE A 131 18.88 -13.57 -6.24
C ILE A 131 18.90 -12.68 -7.49
N ALA A 132 19.44 -13.22 -8.57
CA ALA A 132 19.57 -12.55 -9.86
C ALA A 132 19.90 -13.59 -10.93
N ASN A 133 19.60 -13.24 -12.17
CA ASN A 133 19.99 -14.01 -13.33
C ASN A 133 20.51 -13.10 -14.45
N VAL A 134 21.32 -13.67 -15.34
CA VAL A 134 21.88 -12.97 -16.51
C VAL A 134 21.93 -13.92 -17.70
N GLN A 135 21.72 -13.41 -18.91
CA GLN A 135 22.02 -14.16 -20.13
C GLN A 135 23.53 -14.15 -20.36
N ALA A 136 24.17 -15.32 -20.23
CA ALA A 136 25.59 -15.50 -20.44
C ALA A 136 25.84 -16.20 -21.78
N GLY A 137 26.77 -15.66 -22.56
CA GLY A 137 27.23 -16.25 -23.81
C GLY A 137 28.52 -17.06 -23.64
N ASN A 138 28.95 -17.70 -24.72
CA ASN A 138 30.22 -18.40 -24.78
C ASN A 138 31.41 -17.51 -25.20
N ASN A 139 31.19 -16.22 -25.50
CA ASN A 139 32.23 -15.30 -26.01
C ASN A 139 32.79 -14.37 -24.94
N ASP A 140 31.91 -13.79 -24.13
CA ASP A 140 32.26 -12.70 -23.21
C ASP A 140 31.95 -13.07 -21.77
N TRP A 141 32.72 -12.49 -20.86
CA TRP A 141 32.41 -12.50 -19.43
C TRP A 141 31.32 -11.46 -19.15
N VAL A 142 30.28 -11.86 -18.42
CA VAL A 142 29.16 -10.97 -18.04
C VAL A 142 29.01 -10.90 -16.53
N GLU A 143 28.63 -9.73 -16.03
CA GLU A 143 28.37 -9.53 -14.59
C GLU A 143 26.95 -9.99 -14.25
N LEU A 144 26.84 -10.87 -13.27
CA LEU A 144 25.62 -11.22 -12.57
C LEU A 144 25.63 -10.46 -11.23
N LYS A 145 24.59 -9.67 -10.99
CA LYS A 145 24.48 -8.85 -9.78
C LYS A 145 23.06 -8.87 -9.21
N GLY A 146 22.94 -9.04 -7.90
CA GLY A 146 21.65 -9.01 -7.21
C GLY A 146 21.77 -8.87 -5.70
N LYS A 147 20.63 -8.71 -5.02
CA LYS A 147 20.58 -8.54 -3.57
C LYS A 147 19.74 -9.63 -2.92
N PHE A 148 20.07 -9.98 -1.68
CA PHE A 148 19.24 -10.86 -0.86
C PHE A 148 19.20 -10.41 0.60
N LEU A 149 18.23 -10.93 1.32
CA LEU A 149 18.00 -10.68 2.73
C LEU A 149 17.51 -11.95 3.41
N ILE A 150 18.00 -12.20 4.61
CA ILE A 150 17.56 -13.32 5.45
C ILE A 150 17.07 -12.74 6.78
N HIS A 151 15.78 -12.95 7.08
CA HIS A 151 15.17 -12.46 8.32
C HIS A 151 15.31 -13.46 9.47
N GLY A 152 15.16 -14.75 9.16
CA GLY A 152 15.25 -15.83 10.12
C GLY A 152 16.67 -16.14 10.61
N SER A 153 16.78 -17.16 11.45
CA SER A 153 18.06 -17.77 11.83
C SER A 153 18.11 -19.19 11.27
N PRO A 154 18.36 -19.33 9.95
CA PRO A 154 18.41 -20.63 9.32
C PRO A 154 19.56 -21.47 9.89
N SER A 155 19.34 -22.78 9.95
CA SER A 155 20.37 -23.73 10.38
C SER A 155 21.49 -23.86 9.35
N ARG A 156 21.17 -23.66 8.07
CA ARG A 156 22.13 -23.79 6.97
C ARG A 156 21.76 -22.90 5.79
N VAL A 157 22.77 -22.29 5.16
CA VAL A 157 22.60 -21.44 3.98
C VAL A 157 23.69 -21.72 2.95
N ILE A 158 23.29 -22.02 1.71
CA ILE A 158 24.21 -22.27 0.59
C ILE A 158 23.89 -21.29 -0.52
N LEU A 159 24.90 -20.54 -0.98
CA LEU A 159 24.84 -19.78 -2.21
C LEU A 159 25.42 -20.63 -3.34
N TYR A 160 24.73 -20.70 -4.47
CA TYR A 160 25.21 -21.42 -5.63
C TYR A 160 24.77 -20.77 -6.94
N LEU A 161 25.50 -21.05 -8.02
CA LEU A 161 25.14 -20.64 -9.38
C LEU A 161 24.55 -21.84 -10.13
N GLU A 162 23.49 -21.60 -10.89
CA GLU A 162 22.76 -22.61 -11.66
C GLU A 162 22.22 -22.01 -12.98
N GLY A 163 21.42 -22.76 -13.74
CA GLY A 163 20.62 -22.22 -14.84
C GLY A 163 20.83 -22.87 -16.21
N PRO A 164 22.05 -22.92 -16.77
CA PRO A 164 22.22 -23.40 -18.14
C PRO A 164 21.84 -24.88 -18.29
N PRO A 165 21.45 -25.34 -19.50
CA PRO A 165 21.08 -26.73 -19.74
C PRO A 165 22.15 -27.75 -19.31
N PRO A 166 21.76 -29.02 -19.05
CA PRO A 166 22.72 -30.10 -18.79
C PRO A 166 23.80 -30.19 -19.88
N GLY A 167 25.04 -30.44 -19.47
CA GLY A 167 26.21 -30.52 -20.36
C GLY A 167 26.83 -29.17 -20.77
N THR A 168 26.24 -28.03 -20.38
CA THR A 168 26.88 -26.71 -20.51
C THR A 168 27.57 -26.35 -19.19
N ASP A 169 28.84 -26.01 -19.22
CA ASP A 169 29.62 -25.62 -18.05
C ASP A 169 29.34 -24.16 -17.65
N ILE A 170 29.39 -23.88 -16.34
CA ILE A 170 29.35 -22.52 -15.80
C ILE A 170 30.77 -22.13 -15.40
N LEU A 171 31.32 -21.10 -16.04
CA LEU A 171 32.61 -20.53 -15.71
C LEU A 171 32.42 -19.31 -14.83
N VAL A 172 33.25 -19.18 -13.79
CA VAL A 172 33.16 -18.12 -12.78
C VAL A 172 34.56 -17.55 -12.57
N ASN A 173 34.76 -16.28 -12.96
CA ASN A 173 36.03 -15.60 -12.69
C ASN A 173 36.08 -15.06 -11.26
N THR A 174 34.97 -14.47 -10.80
CA THR A 174 34.83 -13.99 -9.42
C THR A 174 33.41 -14.23 -8.91
N LEU A 175 33.28 -14.45 -7.60
CA LEU A 175 32.01 -14.38 -6.89
C LEU A 175 32.26 -13.77 -5.51
N ASP A 176 31.68 -12.60 -5.28
CA ASP A 176 31.81 -11.85 -4.05
C ASP A 176 30.45 -11.53 -3.46
N VAL A 177 30.36 -11.49 -2.13
CA VAL A 177 29.13 -11.10 -1.43
C VAL A 177 29.49 -10.15 -0.31
N LYS A 178 28.95 -8.94 -0.36
CA LYS A 178 29.23 -7.87 0.61
C LYS A 178 27.94 -7.31 1.16
N HIS A 179 28.03 -6.63 2.32
CA HIS A 179 26.92 -5.82 2.79
C HIS A 179 26.56 -4.78 1.72
N ALA A 180 25.30 -4.76 1.29
CA ALA A 180 24.84 -3.81 0.29
C ALA A 180 24.95 -2.40 0.86
N ARG A 181 25.58 -1.50 0.11
CA ARG A 181 25.64 -0.09 0.51
C ARG A 181 24.23 0.48 0.48
N ARG A 182 23.85 1.19 1.53
CA ARG A 182 22.61 1.98 1.54
C ARG A 182 22.72 3.05 0.46
N ASN A 183 21.71 3.11 -0.40
CA ASN A 183 21.57 4.22 -1.34
C ASN A 183 21.41 5.51 -0.52
N ARG A 184 22.11 6.58 -0.92
CA ARG A 184 21.83 7.88 -0.31
C ARG A 184 20.44 8.31 -0.77
N PRO A 185 19.57 8.81 0.12
CA PRO A 185 18.27 9.35 -0.28
C PRO A 185 18.47 10.38 -1.39
N SER A 186 17.66 10.27 -2.44
CA SER A 186 17.68 11.26 -3.53
C SER A 186 17.26 12.62 -2.96
N PRO A 187 17.87 13.74 -3.36
CA PRO A 187 17.38 15.05 -2.95
C PRO A 187 15.96 15.29 -3.54
N PRO A 188 15.12 16.09 -2.85
CA PRO A 188 13.83 16.48 -3.38
C PRO A 188 14.03 17.24 -4.71
N PRO A 189 13.25 16.93 -5.75
CA PRO A 189 13.30 17.68 -7.00
C PRO A 189 13.04 19.17 -6.76
N PHE A 190 13.79 20.02 -7.46
CA PHE A 190 13.57 21.45 -7.49
C PHE A 190 13.33 21.90 -8.92
N TYR A 191 12.24 22.63 -9.15
CA TYR A 191 11.86 23.17 -10.45
C TYR A 191 11.54 24.66 -10.32
N GLU A 192 12.36 25.49 -10.94
CA GLU A 192 12.09 26.92 -11.05
C GLU A 192 11.05 27.17 -12.14
N ASN A 193 9.99 27.93 -11.83
CA ASN A 193 8.93 28.34 -12.77
C ASN A 193 8.37 27.17 -13.61
N PRO A 194 7.75 26.14 -13.01
CA PRO A 194 7.41 24.88 -13.69
C PRO A 194 6.56 25.05 -14.95
N GLY A 195 5.82 26.15 -15.10
CA GLY A 195 5.04 26.43 -16.30
C GLY A 195 3.82 25.52 -16.43
N PHE A 196 3.17 25.19 -15.31
CA PHE A 196 2.01 24.29 -15.30
C PHE A 196 0.92 24.76 -16.27
N GLY A 197 0.40 23.81 -17.05
CA GLY A 197 -0.63 24.07 -18.06
C GLY A 197 -0.18 24.86 -19.30
N ILE A 198 1.10 25.24 -19.39
CA ILE A 198 1.63 25.91 -20.58
C ILE A 198 2.06 24.85 -21.60
N ASN A 199 1.46 24.90 -22.79
CA ASN A 199 1.81 24.00 -23.88
C ASN A 199 3.26 24.26 -24.35
N ILE A 200 4.10 23.23 -24.33
CA ILE A 200 5.49 23.32 -24.77
C ILE A 200 5.63 23.15 -26.30
N VAL A 201 4.59 22.64 -26.95
CA VAL A 201 4.56 22.48 -28.40
C VAL A 201 4.12 23.79 -29.06
N GLU A 202 4.87 24.21 -30.08
CA GLU A 202 4.59 25.42 -30.84
C GLU A 202 3.69 25.14 -32.05
N ASN A 203 2.91 26.16 -32.43
CA ASN A 203 1.97 26.14 -33.54
C ASN A 203 1.09 24.86 -33.56
N SER A 204 0.56 24.46 -32.41
CA SER A 204 -0.29 23.27 -32.27
C SER A 204 -1.67 23.42 -32.93
N GLU A 205 -2.11 24.66 -33.17
CA GLU A 205 -3.35 24.98 -33.87
C GLU A 205 -3.16 25.27 -35.36
N VAL A 206 -1.93 25.38 -35.87
CA VAL A 206 -1.62 25.78 -37.26
C VAL A 206 -2.45 26.96 -37.76
N GLY A 207 -2.63 27.96 -36.87
CA GLY A 207 -3.57 29.07 -37.05
C GLY A 207 -3.12 30.12 -38.06
N ASP A 208 -1.83 30.12 -38.40
CA ASP A 208 -1.23 30.93 -39.47
C ASP A 208 -1.38 30.28 -40.86
N GLY A 209 -1.92 29.06 -40.94
CA GLY A 209 -2.03 28.29 -42.17
C GLY A 209 -0.73 27.64 -42.61
N GLU A 210 0.33 27.73 -41.80
CA GLU A 210 1.62 27.10 -42.04
C GLU A 210 1.84 25.93 -41.07
N THR A 211 2.75 25.03 -41.45
CA THR A 211 3.09 23.88 -40.59
C THR A 211 4.34 24.14 -39.74
N GLN A 212 5.07 25.23 -39.94
CA GLN A 212 6.26 25.52 -39.13
C GLN A 212 5.88 25.84 -37.67
N PRO A 213 6.65 25.40 -36.67
CA PRO A 213 7.98 24.76 -36.75
C PRO A 213 7.94 23.23 -36.83
N TRP A 214 6.82 22.62 -37.23
CA TRP A 214 6.76 21.18 -37.49
C TRP A 214 7.57 20.80 -38.72
N PHE A 215 8.34 19.72 -38.61
CA PHE A 215 9.06 19.10 -39.72
C PHE A 215 8.64 17.66 -39.92
N THR A 216 8.95 17.10 -41.09
CA THR A 216 8.64 15.72 -41.45
C THR A 216 9.70 14.78 -40.88
N LEU A 217 9.28 13.79 -40.10
CA LEU A 217 10.10 12.62 -39.82
C LEU A 217 9.95 11.63 -40.97
N GLY A 218 10.99 11.50 -41.81
CA GLY A 218 10.96 10.70 -43.04
C GLY A 218 10.44 11.48 -44.26
N ASN A 219 10.02 10.77 -45.31
CA ASN A 219 9.66 11.36 -46.61
C ASN A 219 8.15 11.64 -46.78
N CYS A 220 7.40 11.76 -45.68
CA CYS A 220 5.99 12.15 -45.71
C CYS A 220 5.81 13.63 -46.06
N LYS A 221 4.57 14.08 -46.25
CA LYS A 221 4.23 15.49 -46.54
C LYS A 221 3.27 16.04 -45.50
N LEU A 222 3.58 17.22 -44.94
CA LEU A 222 2.70 17.99 -44.05
C LEU A 222 1.95 19.08 -44.83
N SER A 223 0.70 19.32 -44.47
CA SER A 223 -0.14 20.41 -44.97
C SER A 223 -1.19 20.77 -43.93
N VAL A 224 -1.82 21.95 -44.05
CA VAL A 224 -2.88 22.39 -43.12
C VAL A 224 -4.26 22.08 -43.71
N GLY A 225 -5.13 21.49 -42.89
CA GLY A 225 -6.54 21.24 -43.20
C GLY A 225 -7.49 21.97 -42.24
N GLN A 226 -8.79 21.95 -42.55
CA GLN A 226 -9.87 22.55 -41.76
C GLN A 226 -10.94 21.52 -41.39
N GLY A 227 -11.62 21.73 -40.26
CA GLY A 227 -12.69 20.84 -39.78
C GLY A 227 -12.30 19.99 -38.56
N ALA A 228 -11.27 20.40 -37.83
CA ALA A 228 -10.97 19.84 -36.51
C ALA A 228 -11.94 20.34 -35.43
N PRO A 229 -12.08 19.62 -34.31
CA PRO A 229 -12.83 20.09 -33.16
C PRO A 229 -12.34 21.47 -32.69
N ARG A 230 -13.29 22.33 -32.31
CA ARG A 230 -12.99 23.67 -31.76
C ARG A 230 -12.84 23.68 -30.24
N THR A 231 -12.76 22.50 -29.64
CA THR A 231 -12.60 22.30 -28.20
C THR A 231 -11.33 21.48 -27.96
N LEU A 232 -10.65 21.75 -26.85
CA LEU A 232 -9.60 20.85 -26.37
C LEU A 232 -10.13 19.42 -26.21
N PRO A 233 -9.26 18.41 -26.37
CA PRO A 233 -9.61 17.06 -25.98
C PRO A 233 -10.05 17.02 -24.50
N PRO A 234 -11.07 16.21 -24.15
CA PRO A 234 -11.60 16.10 -22.79
C PRO A 234 -10.56 16.02 -21.67
N MET A 235 -9.53 15.17 -21.80
CA MET A 235 -8.48 14.98 -20.80
C MET A 235 -7.64 16.24 -20.59
N ALA A 236 -7.31 16.98 -21.65
CA ALA A 236 -6.62 18.26 -21.52
C ALA A 236 -7.53 19.34 -20.94
N ARG A 237 -8.81 19.35 -21.34
CA ARG A 237 -9.79 20.31 -20.82
C ARG A 237 -10.03 20.13 -19.33
N GLU A 238 -10.03 18.90 -18.84
CA GLU A 238 -10.17 18.59 -17.42
C GLU A 238 -9.01 19.17 -16.60
N THR A 239 -7.77 19.07 -17.11
CA THR A 239 -6.59 19.63 -16.42
C THR A 239 -6.48 21.15 -16.57
N LEU A 240 -6.73 21.70 -17.76
CA LEU A 240 -6.52 23.12 -18.07
C LEU A 240 -7.74 24.00 -17.73
N GLY A 241 -8.92 23.40 -17.58
CA GLY A 241 -10.18 24.09 -17.34
C GLY A 241 -10.67 24.92 -18.53
N SER A 242 -11.14 26.13 -18.23
CA SER A 242 -11.71 27.04 -19.23
C SER A 242 -10.65 27.50 -20.23
N HIS A 243 -10.89 27.27 -21.51
CA HIS A 243 -9.98 27.61 -22.61
C HIS A 243 -10.72 28.38 -23.72
N LYS A 244 -9.96 29.11 -24.54
CA LYS A 244 -10.51 29.72 -25.76
C LYS A 244 -10.81 28.62 -26.80
N PRO A 245 -11.88 28.74 -27.60
CA PRO A 245 -12.15 27.80 -28.67
C PRO A 245 -10.96 27.67 -29.63
N LEU A 246 -10.62 26.45 -30.01
CA LEU A 246 -9.57 26.17 -30.98
C LEU A 246 -9.98 26.65 -32.39
N GLY A 247 -9.01 26.98 -33.22
CA GLY A 247 -9.22 27.47 -34.59
C GLY A 247 -9.89 26.48 -35.56
N GLY A 248 -9.94 25.19 -35.21
CA GLY A 248 -10.53 24.13 -36.04
C GLY A 248 -9.66 23.70 -37.23
N SER A 249 -8.38 24.05 -37.21
CA SER A 249 -7.38 23.64 -38.19
C SER A 249 -6.61 22.40 -37.69
N TYR A 250 -6.01 21.63 -38.61
CA TYR A 250 -5.22 20.44 -38.29
C TYR A 250 -4.02 20.25 -39.21
N ILE A 251 -3.02 19.50 -38.74
CA ILE A 251 -1.91 19.02 -39.56
C ILE A 251 -2.34 17.75 -40.27
N LEU A 252 -2.34 17.80 -41.61
CA LEU A 252 -2.55 16.65 -42.49
C LEU A 252 -1.22 16.06 -42.94
N VAL A 253 -1.04 14.78 -42.68
CA VAL A 253 0.14 13.99 -43.03
C VAL A 253 -0.22 13.01 -44.13
N THR A 254 0.45 13.12 -45.28
CA THR A 254 0.24 12.27 -46.46
C THR A 254 1.56 11.65 -46.93
N ASN A 255 1.50 10.75 -47.92
CA ASN A 255 2.67 10.08 -48.52
C ASN A 255 3.56 9.34 -47.50
N ARG A 256 2.95 8.79 -46.44
CA ARG A 256 3.66 8.00 -45.44
C ARG A 256 4.00 6.62 -46.02
N SER A 257 5.28 6.25 -46.03
CA SER A 257 5.75 4.94 -46.52
C SER A 257 6.12 3.96 -45.40
N GLN A 258 6.18 4.43 -44.15
CA GLN A 258 6.46 3.66 -42.95
C GLN A 258 5.62 4.17 -41.77
N THR A 259 5.44 3.34 -40.75
CA THR A 259 4.61 3.64 -39.57
C THR A 259 5.18 4.75 -38.70
N TRP A 260 6.50 4.87 -38.58
CA TRP A 260 7.16 5.90 -37.77
C TRP A 260 7.16 7.31 -38.41
N MET A 261 6.72 7.43 -39.67
CA MET A 261 6.72 8.72 -40.37
C MET A 261 5.58 9.62 -39.92
N GLY A 262 5.87 10.89 -39.67
CA GLY A 262 4.86 11.86 -39.26
C GLY A 262 5.43 13.24 -38.91
N PRO A 263 4.62 14.14 -38.33
CA PRO A 263 5.08 15.46 -37.91
C PRO A 263 5.90 15.33 -36.62
N ALA A 264 6.97 16.11 -36.55
CA ALA A 264 7.90 16.13 -35.43
C ALA A 264 8.30 17.57 -35.06
N GLN A 265 8.67 17.76 -33.79
CA GLN A 265 9.18 19.02 -33.26
C GLN A 265 10.24 18.75 -32.18
N MET A 266 11.29 19.55 -32.15
CA MET A 266 12.30 19.50 -31.08
C MET A 266 11.76 20.25 -29.85
N ILE A 267 11.91 19.65 -28.67
CA ILE A 267 11.40 20.19 -27.40
C ILE A 267 12.43 20.12 -26.25
N ALA A 268 13.68 19.79 -26.55
CA ALA A 268 14.72 19.53 -25.56
C ALA A 268 14.93 20.67 -24.54
N ASP A 269 14.87 21.92 -25.01
CA ASP A 269 15.04 23.14 -24.23
C ASP A 269 13.82 23.50 -23.37
N LYS A 270 12.69 22.80 -23.55
CA LYS A 270 11.42 23.05 -22.87
C LYS A 270 11.09 22.01 -21.80
N ILE A 271 11.85 20.91 -21.75
CA ILE A 271 11.66 19.84 -20.77
C ILE A 271 12.40 20.14 -19.48
N LYS A 272 11.72 19.93 -18.36
CA LYS A 272 12.28 19.99 -17.01
C LYS A 272 12.26 18.60 -16.40
N LEU A 273 13.36 18.21 -15.77
CA LEU A 273 13.47 16.92 -15.12
C LEU A 273 12.46 16.79 -13.97
N PHE A 274 12.03 15.56 -13.76
CA PHE A 274 11.11 15.14 -12.69
C PHE A 274 9.67 15.69 -12.79
N LEU A 275 9.39 16.65 -13.69
CA LEU A 275 8.02 17.03 -13.99
C LEU A 275 7.34 15.98 -14.86
N THR A 276 6.10 15.65 -14.52
CA THR A 276 5.23 14.82 -15.34
C THR A 276 4.48 15.69 -16.33
N TYR A 277 4.55 15.31 -17.59
CA TYR A 277 3.90 15.98 -18.69
C TYR A 277 2.68 15.18 -19.13
N GLN A 278 1.56 15.86 -19.28
CA GLN A 278 0.37 15.30 -19.93
C GLN A 278 0.47 15.56 -21.44
N ILE A 279 0.15 14.54 -22.23
CA ILE A 279 -0.04 14.63 -23.67
C ILE A 279 -1.53 14.46 -23.97
N SER A 280 -2.04 15.30 -24.87
CA SER A 280 -3.41 15.19 -25.34
C SER A 280 -3.57 15.75 -26.75
N ALA A 281 -4.28 15.03 -27.62
CA ALA A 281 -4.53 15.47 -28.99
C ALA A 281 -5.83 14.90 -29.56
N TRP A 282 -6.35 15.56 -30.60
CA TRP A 282 -7.33 14.98 -31.50
C TRP A 282 -6.62 14.31 -32.68
N VAL A 283 -6.99 13.07 -32.97
CA VAL A 283 -6.49 12.31 -34.11
C VAL A 283 -7.62 11.78 -34.99
N LYS A 284 -7.43 11.82 -36.31
CA LYS A 284 -8.37 11.27 -37.29
C LYS A 284 -7.61 10.66 -38.45
N LEU A 285 -8.14 9.56 -38.99
CA LEU A 285 -7.55 8.84 -40.10
C LEU A 285 -8.45 8.88 -41.32
N SER A 286 -7.86 9.08 -42.50
CA SER A 286 -8.57 8.95 -43.77
C SER A 286 -7.81 8.05 -44.74
N VAL A 287 -8.57 7.45 -45.66
CA VAL A 287 -8.03 6.54 -46.68
C VAL A 287 -7.03 7.28 -47.57
N GLY A 288 -5.81 6.75 -47.69
CA GLY A 288 -4.92 7.01 -48.82
C GLY A 288 -4.96 5.84 -49.81
N ALA A 289 -3.96 5.68 -50.70
CA ALA A 289 -4.05 4.78 -51.86
C ALA A 289 -4.29 3.27 -51.60
N SER A 290 -4.42 2.82 -50.34
CA SER A 290 -4.64 1.43 -49.94
C SER A 290 -5.81 1.28 -48.95
N SER A 291 -6.76 0.42 -49.31
CA SER A 291 -7.98 0.09 -48.58
C SER A 291 -7.75 -0.97 -47.51
N GLY A 292 -7.67 -0.55 -46.25
CA GLY A 292 -7.78 -1.41 -45.06
C GLY A 292 -8.78 -0.80 -44.08
N ILE A 293 -9.77 -1.59 -43.66
CA ILE A 293 -10.89 -1.17 -42.79
C ILE A 293 -10.58 -1.44 -41.30
N SER A 294 -9.45 -2.11 -40.99
CA SER A 294 -9.11 -2.41 -39.60
C SER A 294 -8.69 -1.15 -38.84
N PRO A 295 -9.02 -1.07 -37.53
CA PRO A 295 -8.49 -0.02 -36.67
C PRO A 295 -6.96 0.04 -36.73
N GLN A 296 -6.41 1.24 -36.53
CA GLN A 296 -4.99 1.52 -36.68
C GLN A 296 -4.45 2.17 -35.41
N ASN A 297 -3.25 1.78 -35.00
CA ASN A 297 -2.59 2.42 -33.87
C ASN A 297 -2.02 3.77 -34.28
N VAL A 298 -2.29 4.80 -33.49
CA VAL A 298 -1.68 6.12 -33.56
C VAL A 298 -1.04 6.39 -32.19
N ASN A 299 0.19 6.89 -32.20
CA ASN A 299 0.98 7.08 -31.00
C ASN A 299 1.70 8.42 -31.06
N ILE A 300 1.74 9.13 -29.94
CA ILE A 300 2.61 10.29 -29.73
C ILE A 300 3.81 9.79 -28.93
N ALA A 301 4.99 9.81 -29.55
CA ALA A 301 6.22 9.29 -28.98
C ALA A 301 7.25 10.40 -28.81
N LEU A 302 8.18 10.15 -27.90
CA LEU A 302 9.40 10.93 -27.76
C LEU A 302 10.61 10.09 -28.19
N SER A 303 11.53 10.73 -28.89
CA SER A 303 12.90 10.26 -29.07
C SER A 303 13.79 11.04 -28.12
N VAL A 304 14.28 10.37 -27.08
CA VAL A 304 15.14 10.91 -26.03
C VAL A 304 16.53 10.30 -26.19
N ASP A 305 17.49 11.08 -26.71
CA ASP A 305 18.84 10.57 -27.01
C ASP A 305 18.84 9.28 -27.85
N ASN A 306 17.96 9.23 -28.86
CA ASN A 306 17.69 8.07 -29.73
C ASN A 306 17.04 6.86 -29.05
N GLN A 307 16.56 7.02 -27.81
CA GLN A 307 15.72 6.04 -27.13
C GLN A 307 14.25 6.41 -27.28
N TRP A 308 13.42 5.40 -27.52
CA TRP A 308 11.98 5.57 -27.65
C TRP A 308 11.34 5.66 -26.27
N VAL A 309 10.46 6.65 -26.08
CA VAL A 309 9.62 6.81 -24.89
C VAL A 309 8.17 6.97 -25.37
N ASN A 310 7.27 6.16 -24.82
CA ASN A 310 5.85 6.29 -25.08
C ASN A 310 5.32 7.59 -24.45
N GLY A 311 4.48 8.33 -25.16
CA GLY A 311 3.78 9.49 -24.62
C GLY A 311 2.26 9.36 -24.69
N GLY A 312 1.74 8.22 -25.15
CA GLY A 312 0.32 7.94 -25.28
C GLY A 312 -0.03 7.34 -26.63
N GLN A 313 -1.03 6.47 -26.65
CA GLN A 313 -1.48 5.81 -27.87
C GLN A 313 -2.97 5.49 -27.86
N VAL A 314 -3.54 5.41 -29.05
CA VAL A 314 -4.95 5.10 -29.25
C VAL A 314 -5.14 4.31 -30.55
N GLU A 315 -6.10 3.40 -30.54
CA GLU A 315 -6.54 2.68 -31.72
C GLU A 315 -7.67 3.45 -32.42
N VAL A 316 -7.46 3.83 -33.68
CA VAL A 316 -8.33 4.72 -34.44
C VAL A 316 -8.90 4.01 -35.66
N SER A 317 -10.21 4.08 -35.83
CA SER A 317 -10.86 3.59 -37.06
C SER A 317 -10.77 4.64 -38.17
N VAL A 318 -10.54 4.21 -39.40
CA VAL A 318 -10.56 5.09 -40.58
C VAL A 318 -12.00 5.56 -40.83
N GLY A 319 -12.22 6.86 -40.90
CA GLY A 319 -13.57 7.42 -41.05
C GLY A 319 -13.64 8.90 -40.70
N GLU A 320 -14.86 9.37 -40.43
CA GLU A 320 -15.12 10.80 -40.23
C GLU A 320 -14.92 11.29 -38.78
N THR A 321 -14.75 10.37 -37.83
CA THR A 321 -14.72 10.67 -36.39
C THR A 321 -13.32 11.05 -35.90
N TRP A 322 -13.25 12.11 -35.10
CA TRP A 322 -12.07 12.47 -34.33
C TRP A 322 -12.02 11.66 -33.04
N HIS A 323 -10.85 11.12 -32.71
CA HIS A 323 -10.60 10.33 -31.52
C HIS A 323 -9.64 11.10 -30.62
N GLU A 324 -9.87 11.03 -29.33
CA GLU A 324 -8.95 11.58 -28.35
C GLU A 324 -7.77 10.61 -28.16
N LEU A 325 -6.56 11.16 -28.16
CA LEU A 325 -5.33 10.49 -27.76
C LEU A 325 -4.84 11.18 -26.49
N GLY A 326 -4.66 10.42 -25.42
CA GLY A 326 -4.06 10.89 -24.17
C GLY A 326 -2.92 9.98 -23.73
N GLY A 327 -2.00 10.53 -22.96
CA GLY A 327 -0.93 9.79 -22.30
C GLY A 327 -0.05 10.72 -21.50
N SER A 328 1.06 10.19 -21.00
CA SER A 328 1.94 10.95 -20.12
C SER A 328 3.39 10.51 -20.24
N PHE A 329 4.31 11.36 -19.80
CA PHE A 329 5.71 10.98 -19.65
C PHE A 329 6.41 11.84 -18.60
N ARG A 330 7.57 11.35 -18.15
CA ARG A 330 8.51 12.09 -17.31
C ARG A 330 9.94 11.71 -17.67
N LEU A 331 10.85 12.69 -17.68
CA LEU A 331 12.28 12.44 -17.80
C LEU A 331 12.98 12.67 -16.46
N GLU A 332 13.77 11.70 -16.01
CA GLU A 332 14.51 11.76 -14.74
C GLU A 332 16.02 11.95 -14.92
N LYS A 333 16.49 11.96 -16.17
CA LYS A 333 17.88 12.20 -16.54
C LYS A 333 17.94 13.29 -17.59
N GLN A 334 18.93 14.18 -17.47
CA GLN A 334 19.12 15.28 -18.41
C GLN A 334 19.31 14.73 -19.83
N PRO A 335 18.36 14.99 -20.75
CA PRO A 335 18.52 14.58 -22.14
C PRO A 335 19.43 15.57 -22.87
N GLN A 336 20.15 15.10 -23.90
CA GLN A 336 20.82 15.98 -24.85
C GLN A 336 19.88 16.42 -25.97
N ASN A 337 19.04 15.49 -26.45
CA ASN A 337 18.08 15.72 -27.51
C ASN A 337 16.73 15.09 -27.14
N VAL A 338 15.67 15.87 -27.33
CA VAL A 338 14.28 15.41 -27.19
C VAL A 338 13.50 15.89 -28.40
N MET A 339 12.94 14.94 -29.13
CA MET A 339 12.02 15.17 -30.24
C MET A 339 10.69 14.51 -29.93
N VAL A 340 9.59 15.27 -29.98
CA VAL A 340 8.25 14.69 -30.02
C VAL A 340 7.84 14.48 -31.46
N TYR A 341 7.17 13.36 -31.73
CA TYR A 341 6.64 13.06 -33.06
C TYR A 341 5.39 12.20 -32.94
N VAL A 342 4.53 12.32 -33.95
CA VAL A 342 3.34 11.47 -34.06
C VAL A 342 3.59 10.39 -35.09
N GLN A 343 3.37 9.15 -34.70
CA GLN A 343 3.58 7.96 -35.52
C GLN A 343 2.32 7.07 -35.54
N GLY A 344 2.39 6.02 -36.36
CA GLY A 344 1.19 5.35 -36.87
C GLY A 344 0.43 6.25 -37.84
N PRO A 345 -0.66 5.79 -38.50
CA PRO A 345 -1.11 4.40 -38.75
C PRO A 345 -0.19 3.64 -39.73
N ALA A 346 -0.65 2.53 -40.33
CA ALA A 346 0.08 1.83 -41.40
C ALA A 346 0.46 2.74 -42.59
N ALA A 347 1.45 2.31 -43.38
CA ALA A 347 1.89 3.02 -44.58
C ALA A 347 0.73 3.23 -45.56
N GLY A 348 0.71 4.39 -46.23
CA GLY A 348 -0.34 4.76 -47.19
C GLY A 348 -1.62 5.34 -46.58
N ILE A 349 -1.81 5.30 -45.26
CA ILE A 349 -2.96 5.92 -44.58
C ILE A 349 -2.62 7.35 -44.14
N ASN A 350 -3.53 8.28 -44.40
CA ASN A 350 -3.38 9.69 -44.04
C ASN A 350 -3.71 9.89 -42.56
N LEU A 351 -2.92 10.74 -41.90
CA LEU A 351 -3.05 11.06 -40.48
C LEU A 351 -3.38 12.55 -40.32
N MET A 352 -4.39 12.86 -39.51
CA MET A 352 -4.77 14.22 -39.14
C MET A 352 -4.58 14.40 -37.63
N ILE A 353 -3.89 15.46 -37.23
CA ILE A 353 -3.62 15.78 -35.82
C ILE A 353 -4.04 17.22 -35.56
N ALA A 354 -4.79 17.45 -34.49
CA ALA A 354 -5.26 18.78 -34.10
C ALA A 354 -5.17 18.99 -32.59
N GLY A 355 -4.95 20.24 -32.19
CA GLY A 355 -5.05 20.67 -30.79
C GLY A 355 -4.07 19.97 -29.85
N LEU A 356 -2.90 19.55 -30.35
CA LEU A 356 -1.89 18.85 -29.55
C LEU A 356 -1.41 19.73 -28.39
N GLN A 357 -1.64 19.24 -27.17
CA GLN A 357 -1.18 19.82 -25.93
C GLN A 357 -0.13 18.90 -25.30
N ILE A 358 1.01 19.49 -24.93
CA ILE A 358 1.99 18.85 -24.04
C ILE A 358 2.36 19.87 -22.97
N PHE A 359 2.06 19.57 -21.71
CA PHE A 359 2.29 20.53 -20.63
C PHE A 359 2.56 19.82 -19.29
N PRO A 360 3.37 20.42 -18.40
CA PRO A 360 3.57 19.88 -17.07
C PRO A 360 2.31 20.06 -16.22
N VAL A 361 1.98 19.05 -15.41
CA VAL A 361 0.73 19.03 -14.61
C VAL A 361 0.92 19.58 -13.20
N ASP A 362 -0.05 20.36 -12.71
CA ASP A 362 -0.07 20.84 -11.32
C ASP A 362 -0.78 19.83 -10.41
N ARG A 363 0.00 18.93 -9.83
CA ARG A 363 -0.50 17.86 -8.95
C ARG A 363 -1.10 18.40 -7.67
N ARG A 364 -0.55 19.51 -7.13
CA ARG A 364 -1.02 20.12 -5.89
C ARG A 364 -2.40 20.72 -6.09
N GLU A 365 -2.60 21.39 -7.21
CA GLU A 365 -3.91 21.93 -7.57
C GLU A 365 -4.94 20.81 -7.82
N ARG A 366 -4.55 19.72 -8.49
CA ARG A 366 -5.43 18.56 -8.68
C ARG A 366 -5.84 17.95 -7.34
N ILE A 367 -4.90 17.68 -6.43
CA ILE A 367 -5.19 17.13 -5.09
C ILE A 367 -6.09 18.07 -4.28
N ARG A 368 -5.89 19.39 -4.39
CA ARG A 368 -6.78 20.38 -3.75
C ARG A 368 -8.23 20.26 -4.25
N CYS A 369 -8.43 20.00 -5.54
CA CYS A 369 -9.76 19.75 -6.11
C CYS A 369 -10.34 18.40 -5.64
N LEU A 370 -9.55 17.32 -5.66
CA LEU A 370 -9.97 16.00 -5.19
C LEU A 370 -10.38 16.00 -3.72
N LYS A 371 -9.69 16.76 -2.87
CA LYS A 371 -10.05 16.92 -1.45
C LYS A 371 -11.46 17.49 -1.25
N LYS A 372 -11.94 18.35 -2.15
CA LYS A 372 -13.32 18.86 -2.11
C LYS A 372 -14.32 17.77 -2.48
N GLN A 373 -14.05 17.04 -3.55
CA GLN A 373 -14.88 15.91 -3.99
C GLN A 373 -14.94 14.82 -2.91
N VAL A 374 -13.83 14.52 -2.25
CA VAL A 374 -13.77 13.57 -1.13
C VAL A 374 -14.66 13.98 0.03
N ASP A 375 -14.79 15.27 0.33
CA ASP A 375 -15.67 15.75 1.39
C ASP A 375 -17.15 15.47 1.07
N GLU A 376 -17.52 15.50 -0.20
CA GLU A 376 -18.87 15.19 -0.69
C GLU A 376 -19.11 13.66 -0.74
N VAL A 377 -18.14 12.91 -1.26
CA VAL A 377 -18.28 11.47 -1.58
C VAL A 377 -18.01 10.55 -0.38
N ARG A 378 -17.05 10.91 0.47
CA ARG A 378 -16.50 10.01 1.52
C ARG A 378 -16.84 10.41 2.94
N LYS A 379 -17.45 11.57 3.14
CA LYS A 379 -17.89 12.03 4.46
C LYS A 379 -19.39 12.23 4.51
N ARG A 380 -19.91 12.19 5.73
CA ARG A 380 -21.29 12.55 6.04
C ARG A 380 -21.35 13.37 7.32
N ASP A 381 -22.46 14.09 7.48
CA ASP A 381 -22.73 14.83 8.70
C ASP A 381 -23.13 13.86 9.83
N ILE A 382 -22.61 14.11 11.02
CA ILE A 382 -22.82 13.30 12.22
C ILE A 382 -23.27 14.21 13.34
N ILE A 383 -24.38 13.84 13.97
CA ILE A 383 -25.04 14.57 15.05
C ILE A 383 -25.03 13.66 16.27
N LEU A 384 -24.16 13.97 17.22
CA LEU A 384 -24.09 13.31 18.51
C LEU A 384 -25.07 14.00 19.46
N LYS A 385 -26.12 13.30 19.88
CA LYS A 385 -27.13 13.76 20.83
C LYS A 385 -26.79 13.27 22.22
N PHE A 386 -26.60 14.19 23.16
CA PHE A 386 -26.22 13.87 24.52
C PHE A 386 -27.44 13.86 25.45
N SER A 387 -27.42 12.95 26.40
CA SER A 387 -28.42 12.84 27.48
C SER A 387 -27.71 12.65 28.82
N GLY A 388 -28.38 13.00 29.92
CA GLY A 388 -27.79 12.96 31.26
C GLY A 388 -26.82 14.11 31.54
N LEU A 389 -27.06 15.28 30.94
CA LEU A 389 -26.29 16.49 31.23
C LEU A 389 -26.74 17.09 32.58
N ASP A 390 -25.77 17.44 33.42
CA ASP A 390 -26.04 18.13 34.68
C ASP A 390 -26.33 19.62 34.43
N GLU A 391 -27.61 19.98 34.43
CA GLU A 391 -28.12 21.35 34.28
C GLU A 391 -27.71 22.28 35.44
N SER A 392 -27.19 21.74 36.56
CA SER A 392 -26.77 22.55 37.70
C SER A 392 -25.38 23.18 37.55
N CYS A 393 -24.63 22.80 36.50
CA CYS A 393 -23.23 23.15 36.33
C CYS A 393 -22.98 24.07 35.13
N ASP A 394 -23.68 25.21 35.06
CA ASP A 394 -23.52 26.26 34.02
C ASP A 394 -22.09 26.83 33.89
N LEU A 395 -21.22 26.55 34.85
CA LEU A 395 -19.85 27.08 34.92
C LEU A 395 -18.82 26.24 34.14
N PHE A 396 -19.17 25.02 33.69
CA PHE A 396 -18.24 24.12 33.00
C PHE A 396 -18.83 23.60 31.69
N PRO A 397 -18.33 24.03 30.52
CA PRO A 397 -18.79 23.49 29.24
C PRO A 397 -18.35 22.03 29.10
N TYR A 398 -19.27 21.18 28.64
CA TYR A 398 -18.95 19.81 28.26
C TYR A 398 -18.11 19.82 26.98
N ILE A 399 -16.85 19.42 27.09
CA ILE A 399 -15.91 19.39 25.97
C ILE A 399 -15.98 18.03 25.30
N VAL A 400 -16.20 18.02 23.99
CA VAL A 400 -16.24 16.81 23.15
C VAL A 400 -14.98 16.77 22.29
N LYS A 401 -14.25 15.66 22.36
CA LYS A 401 -13.16 15.30 21.45
C LYS A 401 -13.55 14.04 20.69
N VAL A 402 -13.60 14.13 19.38
CA VAL A 402 -13.85 12.99 18.49
C VAL A 402 -12.58 12.67 17.73
N LYS A 403 -12.19 11.39 17.75
CA LYS A 403 -11.06 10.86 16.99
C LYS A 403 -11.50 9.62 16.23
N GLN A 404 -11.37 9.65 14.90
CA GLN A 404 -11.49 8.44 14.11
C GLN A 404 -10.31 7.51 14.42
N THR A 405 -10.62 6.25 14.69
CA THR A 405 -9.65 5.20 15.02
C THR A 405 -9.39 4.29 13.83
N HIS A 406 -10.39 4.11 12.96
CA HIS A 406 -10.27 3.31 11.75
C HIS A 406 -11.09 3.95 10.62
N ASN A 407 -10.49 4.12 9.45
CA ASN A 407 -11.21 4.44 8.22
C ASN A 407 -11.75 3.15 7.59
N SER A 408 -13.00 3.15 7.15
CA SER A 408 -13.63 1.98 6.52
C SER A 408 -13.18 1.71 5.08
N PHE A 409 -12.55 2.68 4.42
CA PHE A 409 -12.09 2.54 3.04
C PHE A 409 -10.99 1.46 2.94
N PRO A 410 -11.17 0.45 2.07
CA PRO A 410 -10.17 -0.61 1.88
C PRO A 410 -8.83 -0.10 1.34
N VAL A 411 -7.78 -0.32 2.12
CA VAL A 411 -6.38 -0.11 1.72
C VAL A 411 -5.60 -1.37 2.06
N GLY A 412 -5.22 -2.11 1.03
CA GLY A 412 -4.49 -3.36 1.15
C GLY A 412 -3.16 -3.37 0.44
N THR A 413 -2.47 -4.50 0.53
CA THR A 413 -1.20 -4.72 -0.17
C THR A 413 -1.00 -6.18 -0.57
N CYS A 414 -0.14 -6.41 -1.55
CA CYS A 414 0.35 -7.71 -1.95
C CYS A 414 1.36 -8.24 -0.93
N ILE A 415 1.21 -9.50 -0.56
CA ILE A 415 2.11 -10.25 0.30
C ILE A 415 2.44 -11.60 -0.36
N ASN A 416 3.65 -12.11 -0.13
CA ASN A 416 4.07 -13.45 -0.55
C ASN A 416 4.37 -14.30 0.68
N ARG A 417 4.46 -15.62 0.49
CA ARG A 417 4.74 -16.56 1.59
C ARG A 417 6.09 -16.28 2.24
N THR A 418 7.08 -15.83 1.49
CA THR A 418 8.41 -15.51 2.03
C THR A 418 8.41 -14.26 2.89
N ASP A 419 7.47 -13.33 2.65
CA ASP A 419 7.40 -12.06 3.35
C ASP A 419 6.92 -12.23 4.79
N ILE A 420 6.04 -13.20 5.05
CA ILE A 420 5.47 -13.44 6.38
C ILE A 420 6.46 -14.05 7.38
N ASP A 421 7.64 -14.48 6.92
CA ASP A 421 8.74 -14.89 7.79
C ASP A 421 9.55 -13.68 8.32
N ASN A 422 9.29 -12.48 7.80
CA ASN A 422 9.86 -11.23 8.28
C ASN A 422 8.93 -10.54 9.30
N GLU A 423 9.32 -10.55 10.57
CA GLU A 423 8.56 -9.91 11.65
C GLU A 423 8.36 -8.40 11.45
N ASP A 424 9.32 -7.68 10.85
CA ASP A 424 9.21 -6.23 10.62
C ASP A 424 8.24 -5.93 9.46
N PHE A 425 8.22 -6.80 8.44
CA PHE A 425 7.23 -6.74 7.37
C PHE A 425 5.83 -6.98 7.92
N VAL A 426 5.65 -8.02 8.75
CA VAL A 426 4.34 -8.36 9.34
C VAL A 426 3.84 -7.25 10.26
N ASP A 427 4.71 -6.64 11.08
CA ASP A 427 4.34 -5.49 11.92
C ASP A 427 3.89 -4.30 11.05
N PHE A 428 4.67 -3.93 10.04
CA PHE A 428 4.27 -2.85 9.13
C PHE A 428 2.97 -3.18 8.39
N PHE A 429 2.83 -4.41 7.90
CA PHE A 429 1.66 -4.87 7.17
C PHE A 429 0.38 -4.77 8.02
N THR A 430 0.37 -5.41 9.19
CA THR A 430 -0.82 -5.50 10.07
C THR A 430 -1.19 -4.14 10.68
N LYS A 431 -0.23 -3.24 10.85
CA LYS A 431 -0.49 -1.87 11.32
C LYS A 431 -1.06 -0.97 10.24
N ASN A 432 -0.73 -1.21 8.98
CA ASN A 432 -0.98 -0.25 7.91
C ASN A 432 -1.98 -0.69 6.85
N PHE A 433 -2.38 -1.95 6.80
CA PHE A 433 -3.29 -2.46 5.78
C PHE A 433 -4.43 -3.28 6.41
N ASN A 434 -5.62 -3.16 5.84
CA ASN A 434 -6.81 -3.93 6.25
C ASN A 434 -7.28 -4.92 5.17
N TRP A 435 -6.56 -4.97 4.04
CA TRP A 435 -6.76 -5.91 2.96
C TRP A 435 -5.43 -6.52 2.49
N ALA A 436 -5.50 -7.72 1.92
CA ALA A 436 -4.35 -8.41 1.34
C ALA A 436 -4.70 -9.06 0.00
N VAL A 437 -3.67 -9.27 -0.82
CA VAL A 437 -3.70 -10.16 -1.98
C VAL A 437 -2.43 -11.00 -1.97
N PHE A 438 -2.51 -12.24 -2.45
CA PHE A 438 -1.35 -13.13 -2.51
C PHE A 438 -0.68 -12.99 -3.87
N GLY A 439 0.62 -12.69 -3.89
CA GLY A 439 1.34 -12.37 -5.12
C GLY A 439 1.42 -13.55 -6.08
N ASN A 440 1.60 -14.77 -5.55
CA ASN A 440 1.76 -15.97 -6.36
C ASN A 440 0.98 -17.18 -5.84
N GLU A 441 0.72 -17.25 -4.55
CA GLU A 441 0.42 -18.48 -3.82
C GLU A 441 -0.94 -19.09 -4.17
N LEU A 442 -1.82 -18.33 -4.84
CA LEU A 442 -3.07 -18.83 -5.38
C LEU A 442 -3.06 -19.00 -6.91
N LYS A 443 -2.04 -18.52 -7.63
CA LYS A 443 -1.93 -18.71 -9.09
C LYS A 443 -1.82 -20.19 -9.44
N TRP A 444 -2.33 -20.59 -10.61
CA TRP A 444 -2.39 -22.01 -10.97
C TRP A 444 -0.98 -22.62 -11.07
N TYR A 445 -0.01 -21.90 -11.64
CA TYR A 445 1.36 -22.40 -11.73
C TYR A 445 2.04 -22.59 -10.38
N TRP A 446 1.58 -21.90 -9.32
CA TRP A 446 2.09 -22.08 -7.97
C TRP A 446 1.45 -23.29 -7.29
N THR A 447 0.12 -23.34 -7.36
CA THR A 447 -0.67 -24.37 -6.68
C THR A 447 -0.65 -25.73 -7.37
N GLU A 448 -0.34 -25.80 -8.67
CA GLU A 448 -0.21 -27.03 -9.46
C GLU A 448 0.81 -26.84 -10.61
N ALA A 449 2.07 -26.63 -10.27
CA ALA A 449 3.17 -26.50 -11.24
C ALA A 449 3.30 -27.74 -12.14
N GLU A 450 3.15 -28.92 -11.54
CA GLU A 450 3.10 -30.22 -12.21
C GLU A 450 1.76 -30.89 -11.95
N ARG A 451 1.20 -31.53 -12.98
CA ARG A 451 -0.13 -32.17 -12.92
C ARG A 451 -0.23 -33.12 -11.71
N GLY A 452 -1.20 -32.89 -10.85
CA GLY A 452 -1.47 -33.73 -9.67
C GLY A 452 -0.54 -33.49 -8.46
N LYS A 453 0.46 -32.61 -8.56
CA LYS A 453 1.30 -32.18 -7.42
C LYS A 453 0.80 -30.85 -6.89
N LEU A 454 -0.14 -30.91 -5.95
CA LEU A 454 -0.80 -29.74 -5.39
C LEU A 454 0.00 -29.12 -4.24
N ASN A 455 0.09 -27.78 -4.21
CA ASN A 455 0.62 -27.00 -3.10
C ASN A 455 -0.39 -25.93 -2.68
N TYR A 456 -1.10 -26.18 -1.58
CA TYR A 456 -2.03 -25.22 -0.97
C TYR A 456 -1.53 -24.67 0.37
N GLN A 457 -0.45 -25.24 0.92
CA GLN A 457 0.03 -24.90 2.25
C GLN A 457 0.44 -23.43 2.34
N ASP A 458 1.05 -22.89 1.28
CA ASP A 458 1.50 -21.49 1.29
C ASP A 458 0.32 -20.51 1.39
N ALA A 459 -0.74 -20.73 0.61
CA ALA A 459 -1.94 -19.93 0.67
C ALA A 459 -2.70 -20.11 1.99
N ASP A 460 -2.68 -21.32 2.57
CA ASP A 460 -3.29 -21.58 3.88
C ASP A 460 -2.56 -20.83 5.00
N ASP A 461 -1.22 -20.88 5.04
CA ASP A 461 -0.39 -20.16 6.02
C ASP A 461 -0.67 -18.64 5.99
N MET A 462 -0.79 -18.08 4.78
CA MET A 462 -1.04 -16.66 4.58
C MET A 462 -2.47 -16.26 4.94
N LEU A 463 -3.47 -17.11 4.65
CA LEU A 463 -4.85 -16.89 5.08
C LEU A 463 -4.95 -16.88 6.61
N ASP A 464 -4.26 -17.79 7.28
CA ASP A 464 -4.27 -17.87 8.74
C ASP A 464 -3.69 -16.58 9.37
N LEU A 465 -2.61 -16.02 8.80
CA LEU A 465 -2.09 -14.72 9.21
C LEU A 465 -3.13 -13.60 9.05
N CYS A 466 -3.77 -13.52 7.88
CA CYS A 466 -4.75 -12.48 7.60
C CYS A 466 -5.98 -12.59 8.49
N ILE A 467 -6.54 -13.80 8.65
CA ILE A 467 -7.70 -14.06 9.52
C ILE A 467 -7.35 -13.72 10.98
N GLY A 468 -6.16 -14.13 11.46
CA GLY A 468 -5.69 -13.84 12.81
C GLY A 468 -5.53 -12.34 13.11
N ASN A 469 -5.38 -11.50 12.08
CA ASN A 469 -5.25 -10.05 12.19
C ASN A 469 -6.48 -9.28 11.66
N ASN A 470 -7.59 -9.96 11.40
CA ASN A 470 -8.82 -9.37 10.86
C ASN A 470 -8.61 -8.60 9.53
N ILE A 471 -7.78 -9.17 8.65
CA ILE A 471 -7.46 -8.63 7.32
C ILE A 471 -8.26 -9.40 6.27
N ASN A 472 -9.00 -8.67 5.42
CA ASN A 472 -9.73 -9.26 4.31
C ASN A 472 -8.77 -9.66 3.18
N VAL A 473 -9.09 -10.70 2.42
CA VAL A 473 -8.18 -11.22 1.38
C VAL A 473 -8.87 -11.33 0.03
N ARG A 474 -8.17 -10.90 -1.02
CA ARG A 474 -8.51 -11.14 -2.42
C ARG A 474 -7.80 -12.39 -2.94
N GLY A 475 -8.54 -13.27 -3.59
CA GLY A 475 -8.01 -14.45 -4.26
C GLY A 475 -7.51 -14.11 -5.66
N HIS A 476 -6.19 -14.00 -5.82
CA HIS A 476 -5.54 -13.70 -7.09
C HIS A 476 -4.60 -14.83 -7.52
N CYS A 477 -4.86 -15.53 -8.62
CA CYS A 477 -6.07 -15.54 -9.45
C CYS A 477 -6.45 -16.99 -9.77
N ILE A 478 -7.70 -17.22 -10.20
CA ILE A 478 -8.13 -18.59 -10.55
C ILE A 478 -7.50 -19.01 -11.89
N PHE A 479 -7.59 -18.15 -12.90
CA PHE A 479 -7.02 -18.31 -14.23
C PHE A 479 -6.29 -17.05 -14.71
N TRP A 480 -5.36 -17.23 -15.63
CA TRP A 480 -4.61 -16.15 -16.28
C TRP A 480 -4.47 -16.45 -17.78
N GLU A 481 -4.91 -15.54 -18.65
CA GLU A 481 -5.02 -15.78 -20.10
C GLU A 481 -3.71 -15.73 -20.88
N VAL A 482 -2.66 -15.13 -20.31
CA VAL A 482 -1.38 -14.94 -21.00
C VAL A 482 -0.64 -16.27 -21.08
N GLU A 483 -0.45 -16.80 -22.30
CA GLU A 483 0.05 -18.17 -22.51
C GLU A 483 1.40 -18.47 -21.82
N SER A 484 2.30 -17.49 -21.72
CA SER A 484 3.59 -17.65 -21.05
C SER A 484 3.47 -17.96 -19.55
N THR A 485 2.33 -17.62 -18.94
CA THR A 485 2.02 -17.85 -17.52
C THR A 485 1.35 -19.20 -17.28
N VAL A 486 0.93 -19.89 -18.35
CA VAL A 486 0.25 -21.19 -18.29
C VAL A 486 1.27 -22.33 -18.26
N GLN A 487 1.10 -23.26 -17.33
CA GLN A 487 2.04 -24.35 -17.08
C GLN A 487 2.19 -25.25 -18.33
N PRO A 488 3.39 -25.80 -18.57
CA PRO A 488 3.64 -26.67 -19.73
C PRO A 488 2.64 -27.82 -19.88
N TRP A 489 2.26 -28.46 -18.76
CA TRP A 489 1.33 -29.60 -18.80
C TRP A 489 -0.10 -29.19 -19.19
N VAL A 490 -0.56 -27.98 -18.83
CA VAL A 490 -1.87 -27.43 -19.23
C VAL A 490 -1.86 -27.05 -20.71
N ARG A 491 -0.76 -26.45 -21.19
CA ARG A 491 -0.59 -26.09 -22.61
C ARG A 491 -0.67 -27.31 -23.53
N GLN A 492 -0.21 -28.49 -23.08
CA GLN A 492 -0.21 -29.72 -23.87
C GLN A 492 -1.55 -30.46 -23.94
N LEU A 493 -2.53 -30.13 -23.08
CA LEU A 493 -3.82 -30.84 -23.02
C LEU A 493 -4.63 -30.64 -24.30
N ASN A 494 -5.39 -31.64 -24.75
CA ASN A 494 -6.38 -31.41 -25.80
C ASN A 494 -7.62 -30.67 -25.25
N LYS A 495 -8.55 -30.26 -26.13
CA LYS A 495 -9.73 -29.46 -25.75
C LYS A 495 -10.56 -30.08 -24.61
N THR A 496 -10.83 -31.38 -24.66
CA THR A 496 -11.64 -32.08 -23.64
C THR A 496 -10.89 -32.17 -22.31
N GLU A 497 -9.61 -32.53 -22.37
CA GLU A 497 -8.76 -32.59 -21.18
C GLU A 497 -8.57 -31.23 -20.52
N LEU A 498 -8.42 -30.17 -21.32
CA LEU A 498 -8.29 -28.80 -20.86
C LEU A 498 -9.58 -28.33 -20.17
N MET A 499 -10.75 -28.61 -20.73
CA MET A 499 -12.03 -28.28 -20.09
C MET A 499 -12.18 -29.02 -18.75
N ASN A 500 -11.81 -30.30 -18.70
CA ASN A 500 -11.82 -31.07 -17.44
C ASN A 500 -10.86 -30.48 -16.40
N ALA A 501 -9.67 -30.05 -16.82
CA ALA A 501 -8.70 -29.40 -15.94
C ALA A 501 -9.21 -28.05 -15.41
N VAL A 502 -9.83 -27.23 -16.27
CA VAL A 502 -10.50 -25.96 -15.88
C VAL A 502 -11.61 -26.21 -14.86
N GLN A 503 -12.49 -27.18 -15.10
CA GLN A 503 -13.58 -27.50 -14.18
C GLN A 503 -13.06 -28.03 -12.83
N LYS A 504 -12.02 -28.88 -12.87
CA LYS A 504 -11.36 -29.37 -11.66
C LYS A 504 -10.73 -28.23 -10.87
N ARG A 505 -10.01 -27.32 -11.53
CA ARG A 505 -9.38 -26.15 -10.91
C ARG A 505 -10.40 -25.26 -10.19
N LEU A 506 -11.52 -24.94 -10.86
CA LEU A 506 -12.63 -24.21 -10.25
C LEU A 506 -13.15 -24.91 -9.00
N THR A 507 -13.45 -26.21 -9.12
CA THR A 507 -14.00 -27.01 -8.01
C THR A 507 -13.05 -27.03 -6.82
N ASP A 508 -11.77 -27.31 -7.04
CA ASP A 508 -10.78 -27.46 -5.97
C ASP A 508 -10.57 -26.16 -5.18
N ILE A 509 -10.35 -25.04 -5.88
CA ILE A 509 -10.10 -23.74 -5.24
C ILE A 509 -11.35 -23.25 -4.51
N LEU A 510 -12.48 -23.19 -5.21
CA LEU A 510 -13.66 -22.51 -4.67
C LEU A 510 -14.40 -23.35 -3.63
N THR A 511 -14.23 -24.68 -3.63
CA THR A 511 -14.74 -25.51 -2.54
C THR A 511 -13.84 -25.43 -1.31
N ARG A 512 -12.51 -25.45 -1.49
CA ARG A 512 -11.55 -25.38 -0.38
C ARG A 512 -11.63 -24.05 0.37
N TYR A 513 -11.70 -22.95 -0.38
CA TYR A 513 -11.59 -21.59 0.15
C TYR A 513 -12.92 -20.85 0.24
N LYS A 514 -14.04 -21.58 0.18
CA LYS A 514 -15.39 -21.01 0.23
C LYS A 514 -15.55 -20.05 1.41
N GLY A 515 -15.87 -18.79 1.12
CA GLY A 515 -16.09 -17.74 2.11
C GLY A 515 -14.85 -17.17 2.81
N LYS A 516 -13.64 -17.64 2.44
CA LYS A 516 -12.38 -17.14 3.01
C LYS A 516 -11.83 -15.93 2.24
N PHE A 517 -11.95 -15.92 0.92
CA PHE A 517 -11.61 -14.76 0.09
C PHE A 517 -12.86 -13.93 -0.15
N LYS A 518 -12.75 -12.60 -0.01
CA LYS A 518 -13.87 -11.68 -0.24
C LYS A 518 -14.07 -11.39 -1.71
N HIS A 519 -12.99 -11.35 -2.48
CA HIS A 519 -13.03 -11.24 -3.94
C HIS A 519 -12.22 -12.36 -4.59
N TYR A 520 -12.52 -12.67 -5.85
CA TYR A 520 -11.64 -13.45 -6.72
C TYR A 520 -11.44 -12.74 -8.05
N ASP A 521 -10.18 -12.67 -8.49
CA ASP A 521 -9.88 -12.40 -9.90
C ASP A 521 -10.05 -13.73 -10.65
N VAL A 522 -11.15 -13.86 -11.39
CA VAL A 522 -11.55 -15.14 -11.98
C VAL A 522 -10.66 -15.50 -13.16
N ASN A 523 -10.46 -14.56 -14.08
CA ASN A 523 -9.65 -14.76 -15.26
C ASN A 523 -8.90 -13.46 -15.58
N ASN A 524 -7.60 -13.45 -15.31
CA ASN A 524 -6.74 -12.28 -15.36
C ASN A 524 -6.31 -11.94 -16.80
N GLU A 525 -6.23 -10.65 -17.12
CA GLU A 525 -5.60 -10.09 -18.35
C GLU A 525 -6.23 -10.57 -19.66
N MET A 526 -7.56 -10.50 -19.72
CA MET A 526 -8.35 -10.95 -20.87
C MET A 526 -8.25 -10.03 -22.09
N LEU A 527 -7.75 -8.80 -21.94
CA LEU A 527 -7.42 -7.88 -23.03
C LEU A 527 -6.08 -8.24 -23.70
N HIS A 528 -5.18 -8.91 -22.98
CA HIS A 528 -3.81 -9.20 -23.43
C HIS A 528 -3.57 -10.65 -23.80
N GLY A 529 -4.41 -11.57 -23.31
CA GLY A 529 -4.35 -13.00 -23.63
C GLY A 529 -5.72 -13.58 -24.01
N SER A 530 -5.68 -14.73 -24.69
CA SER A 530 -6.86 -15.48 -25.14
C SER A 530 -6.69 -17.00 -25.05
N PHE A 531 -5.71 -17.50 -24.28
CA PHE A 531 -5.35 -18.92 -24.23
C PHE A 531 -6.55 -19.85 -24.00
N TYR A 532 -7.41 -19.56 -23.03
CA TYR A 532 -8.56 -20.44 -22.76
C TYR A 532 -9.65 -20.26 -23.81
N GLN A 533 -9.93 -19.01 -24.20
CA GLN A 533 -10.95 -18.69 -25.19
C GLN A 533 -10.68 -19.35 -26.54
N ASP A 534 -9.46 -19.28 -27.04
CA ASP A 534 -9.09 -19.79 -28.36
C ASP A 534 -9.16 -21.32 -28.42
N ARG A 535 -8.92 -21.99 -27.29
CA ARG A 535 -8.88 -23.46 -27.20
C ARG A 535 -10.22 -24.08 -26.80
N LEU A 536 -11.00 -23.41 -25.97
CA LEU A 536 -12.27 -23.92 -25.43
C LEU A 536 -13.49 -23.29 -26.10
N GLY A 537 -13.36 -22.11 -26.67
CA GLY A 537 -14.41 -21.35 -27.37
C GLY A 537 -14.86 -20.10 -26.60
N LYS A 538 -15.54 -19.17 -27.30
CA LYS A 538 -15.92 -17.83 -26.78
C LYS A 538 -16.66 -17.86 -25.44
N GLY A 539 -17.56 -18.83 -25.23
CA GLY A 539 -18.37 -18.93 -24.00
C GLY A 539 -17.62 -19.39 -22.75
N VAL A 540 -16.34 -19.77 -22.85
CA VAL A 540 -15.61 -20.35 -21.69
C VAL A 540 -15.40 -19.34 -20.57
N ARG A 541 -15.15 -18.07 -20.91
CA ARG A 541 -14.91 -17.01 -19.92
C ARG A 541 -16.15 -16.82 -19.04
N ALA A 542 -17.32 -16.63 -19.66
CA ALA A 542 -18.58 -16.53 -18.93
C ALA A 542 -18.93 -17.81 -18.14
N LEU A 543 -18.57 -18.99 -18.67
CA LEU A 543 -18.72 -20.25 -17.94
C LEU A 543 -17.87 -20.29 -16.65
N MET A 544 -16.63 -19.81 -16.69
CA MET A 544 -15.76 -19.74 -15.51
C MET A 544 -16.37 -18.88 -14.40
N PHE A 545 -16.86 -17.68 -14.74
CA PHE A 545 -17.56 -16.80 -13.78
C PHE A 545 -18.82 -17.47 -13.22
N ASN A 546 -19.63 -18.10 -14.07
CA ASN A 546 -20.86 -18.78 -13.66
C ASN A 546 -20.61 -19.94 -12.69
N ILE A 547 -19.61 -20.77 -12.97
CA ILE A 547 -19.23 -21.86 -12.08
C ILE A 547 -18.64 -21.30 -10.79
N ALA A 548 -17.83 -20.25 -10.87
CA ALA A 548 -17.23 -19.62 -9.71
C ALA A 548 -18.28 -19.12 -8.71
N HIS A 549 -19.28 -18.38 -9.21
CA HIS A 549 -20.36 -17.84 -8.39
C HIS A 549 -21.22 -18.95 -7.76
N LYS A 550 -21.43 -20.07 -8.47
CA LYS A 550 -22.17 -21.23 -7.93
C LYS A 550 -21.43 -21.92 -6.79
N LEU A 551 -20.11 -22.06 -6.91
CA LEU A 551 -19.30 -22.77 -5.91
C LEU A 551 -19.10 -21.91 -4.65
N ASP A 552 -18.80 -20.62 -4.84
CA ASP A 552 -18.68 -19.64 -3.76
C ASP A 552 -19.51 -18.37 -4.05
N PRO A 553 -20.80 -18.34 -3.63
CA PRO A 553 -21.66 -17.18 -3.82
C PRO A 553 -21.36 -16.03 -2.86
N SER A 554 -20.45 -16.22 -1.89
CA SER A 554 -20.13 -15.19 -0.89
C SER A 554 -19.04 -14.22 -1.32
N ALA A 555 -18.29 -14.55 -2.38
CA ALA A 555 -17.24 -13.71 -2.92
C ALA A 555 -17.73 -12.89 -4.13
N LEU A 556 -17.25 -11.65 -4.25
CA LEU A 556 -17.42 -10.87 -5.48
C LEU A 556 -16.40 -11.34 -6.54
N LEU A 557 -16.86 -11.48 -7.77
CA LEU A 557 -16.02 -11.95 -8.88
C LEU A 557 -15.57 -10.78 -9.74
N PHE A 558 -14.27 -10.63 -9.88
CA PHE A 558 -13.65 -9.53 -10.58
C PHE A 558 -13.14 -9.96 -11.97
N VAL A 559 -13.37 -9.08 -12.95
CA VAL A 559 -12.46 -8.94 -14.09
C VAL A 559 -11.24 -8.15 -13.62
N ASN A 560 -10.04 -8.43 -14.13
CA ASN A 560 -8.82 -7.74 -13.71
C ASN A 560 -7.85 -7.57 -14.89
N ASP A 561 -7.43 -6.34 -15.18
CA ASP A 561 -6.61 -6.02 -16.34
C ASP A 561 -5.75 -4.75 -16.14
N TYR A 562 -4.74 -4.54 -16.99
CA TYR A 562 -3.73 -3.47 -16.85
C TYR A 562 -3.66 -2.49 -18.04
N HIS A 563 -2.99 -1.35 -17.83
CA HIS A 563 -2.91 -0.22 -18.77
C HIS A 563 -4.29 0.26 -19.25
N VAL A 564 -5.30 0.21 -18.36
CA VAL A 564 -6.65 0.67 -18.67
C VAL A 564 -6.74 2.18 -18.43
N GLU A 565 -5.94 2.70 -17.51
CA GLU A 565 -6.07 4.00 -16.86
C GLU A 565 -5.00 5.04 -17.24
N ASP A 566 -4.05 4.68 -18.11
CA ASP A 566 -2.87 5.50 -18.42
C ASP A 566 -2.80 6.02 -19.87
N GLY A 567 -3.53 5.38 -20.80
CA GLY A 567 -3.48 5.73 -22.23
C GLY A 567 -2.22 5.22 -22.94
N ASP A 568 -1.47 4.31 -22.32
CA ASP A 568 -0.19 3.83 -22.82
C ASP A 568 -0.28 2.45 -23.49
N ASP A 569 -1.37 1.68 -23.28
CA ASP A 569 -1.82 0.44 -23.93
C ASP A 569 -2.60 0.69 -25.26
N THR A 570 -2.37 0.01 -26.40
CA THR A 570 -3.38 -0.03 -27.49
C THR A 570 -4.27 -1.26 -27.42
N ARG A 571 -3.81 -2.34 -26.79
CA ARG A 571 -4.62 -3.54 -26.51
C ARG A 571 -5.61 -3.30 -25.40
N SER A 572 -5.28 -2.39 -24.48
CA SER A 572 -6.10 -2.01 -23.33
C SER A 572 -6.54 -0.56 -23.45
N SER A 573 -7.83 -0.30 -23.20
CA SER A 573 -8.41 1.03 -23.04
C SER A 573 -9.70 0.90 -22.23
N PRO A 574 -10.21 1.98 -21.62
CA PRO A 574 -11.48 1.93 -20.91
C PRO A 574 -12.62 1.42 -21.79
N GLU A 575 -12.67 1.81 -23.07
CA GLU A 575 -13.72 1.39 -24.01
C GLU A 575 -13.60 -0.10 -24.38
N LYS A 576 -12.37 -0.60 -24.56
CA LYS A 576 -12.14 -2.02 -24.85
C LYS A 576 -12.49 -2.88 -23.63
N TYR A 577 -12.15 -2.41 -22.44
CA TYR A 577 -12.49 -3.13 -21.21
C TYR A 577 -13.99 -3.12 -20.94
N SER A 578 -14.65 -1.96 -21.09
CA SER A 578 -16.11 -1.84 -21.01
C SER A 578 -16.81 -2.77 -21.99
N ARG A 579 -16.34 -2.86 -23.24
CA ARG A 579 -16.89 -3.80 -24.23
C ARG A 579 -16.73 -5.25 -23.79
N LEU A 580 -15.54 -5.64 -23.31
CA LEU A 580 -15.28 -6.99 -22.81
C LEU A 580 -16.23 -7.34 -21.65
N ILE A 581 -16.43 -6.43 -20.70
CA ILE A 581 -17.32 -6.64 -19.55
C ILE A 581 -18.76 -6.83 -20.03
N LEU A 582 -19.27 -5.94 -20.88
CA LEU A 582 -20.63 -6.05 -21.45
C LEU A 582 -20.82 -7.36 -22.24
N GLU A 583 -19.80 -7.81 -22.98
CA GLU A 583 -19.83 -9.08 -23.70
C GLU A 583 -19.89 -10.29 -22.75
N LEU A 584 -19.19 -10.24 -21.62
CA LEU A 584 -19.25 -11.28 -20.59
C LEU A 584 -20.60 -11.31 -19.88
N GLU A 585 -21.15 -10.16 -19.52
CA GLU A 585 -22.47 -10.04 -18.90
C GLU A 585 -23.59 -10.52 -19.84
N ALA A 586 -23.51 -10.17 -21.13
CA ALA A 586 -24.45 -10.65 -22.14
C ALA A 586 -24.42 -12.19 -22.29
N GLN A 587 -23.29 -12.82 -21.95
CA GLN A 587 -23.13 -14.28 -21.88
C GLN A 587 -23.49 -14.86 -20.50
N GLY A 588 -23.97 -14.03 -19.58
CA GLY A 588 -24.43 -14.42 -18.25
C GLY A 588 -23.32 -14.53 -17.20
N ALA A 589 -22.14 -13.93 -17.40
CA ALA A 589 -21.10 -13.91 -16.38
C ALA A 589 -21.56 -13.12 -15.13
N ALA A 590 -21.44 -13.72 -13.94
CA ALA A 590 -21.73 -13.06 -12.67
C ALA A 590 -20.57 -12.14 -12.25
N ILE A 591 -20.39 -11.01 -12.94
CA ILE A 591 -19.38 -10.00 -12.60
C ILE A 591 -19.88 -9.20 -11.39
N GLY A 592 -19.04 -9.07 -10.37
CA GLY A 592 -19.31 -8.33 -9.14
C GLY A 592 -18.39 -7.12 -8.94
N GLY A 593 -17.39 -6.93 -9.79
CA GLY A 593 -16.46 -5.80 -9.69
C GLY A 593 -15.48 -5.71 -10.86
N ILE A 594 -14.89 -4.53 -11.02
CA ILE A 594 -13.89 -4.20 -12.05
C ILE A 594 -12.55 -3.95 -11.37
N GLY A 595 -11.55 -4.75 -11.70
CA GLY A 595 -10.17 -4.59 -11.27
C GLY A 595 -9.36 -3.85 -12.33
N ILE A 596 -8.68 -2.79 -11.89
CA ILE A 596 -7.66 -2.07 -12.64
C ILE A 596 -6.35 -2.33 -11.92
N GLN A 597 -5.37 -2.96 -12.57
CA GLN A 597 -4.11 -3.31 -11.90
C GLN A 597 -3.43 -2.06 -11.32
N GLY A 598 -3.25 -0.97 -12.08
CA GLY A 598 -2.66 0.25 -11.52
C GLY A 598 -1.14 0.33 -11.64
N HIS A 599 -0.52 -0.45 -12.53
CA HIS A 599 0.92 -0.40 -12.79
C HIS A 599 1.29 0.83 -13.63
N ILE A 600 1.55 1.96 -12.98
CA ILE A 600 1.74 3.25 -13.68
C ILE A 600 3.14 3.82 -13.43
N ASP A 601 3.72 4.46 -14.44
CA ASP A 601 5.04 5.12 -14.33
C ASP A 601 4.92 6.63 -14.06
N SER A 602 4.01 7.31 -14.77
CA SER A 602 3.90 8.79 -14.77
C SER A 602 2.46 9.26 -14.59
N PRO A 603 1.80 9.00 -13.44
CA PRO A 603 0.37 9.24 -13.30
C PRO A 603 -0.03 10.70 -13.54
N VAL A 604 -1.07 10.87 -14.34
CA VAL A 604 -1.79 12.13 -14.59
C VAL A 604 -3.24 11.96 -14.17
N GLY A 605 -3.65 12.72 -13.16
CA GLY A 605 -4.96 12.58 -12.53
C GLY A 605 -6.16 12.65 -13.48
N ALA A 606 -6.16 13.57 -14.43
CA ALA A 606 -7.25 13.70 -15.40
C ALA A 606 -7.39 12.51 -16.35
N ILE A 607 -6.29 11.82 -16.68
CA ILE A 607 -6.32 10.62 -17.54
C ILE A 607 -6.91 9.45 -16.74
N VAL A 608 -6.43 9.26 -15.51
CA VAL A 608 -6.95 8.23 -14.60
C VAL A 608 -8.44 8.46 -14.32
N CYS A 609 -8.84 9.69 -14.01
CA CYS A 609 -10.24 10.06 -13.78
C CYS A 609 -11.11 9.77 -15.00
N SER A 610 -10.66 10.10 -16.21
CA SER A 610 -11.39 9.79 -17.45
C SER A 610 -11.64 8.29 -17.63
N ALA A 611 -10.65 7.45 -17.30
CA ALA A 611 -10.82 6.00 -17.33
C ALA A 611 -11.81 5.50 -16.28
N LEU A 612 -11.74 6.03 -15.05
CA LEU A 612 -12.69 5.71 -13.98
C LEU A 612 -14.12 6.14 -14.33
N ASP A 613 -14.30 7.33 -14.88
CA ASP A 613 -15.60 7.85 -15.33
C ASP A 613 -16.20 6.92 -16.40
N ASN A 614 -15.41 6.49 -17.39
CA ASN A 614 -15.85 5.56 -18.44
C ASN A 614 -16.35 4.22 -17.85
N LEU A 615 -15.54 3.60 -16.99
CA LEU A 615 -15.87 2.30 -16.40
C LEU A 615 -17.02 2.38 -15.40
N SER A 616 -17.18 3.52 -14.71
CA SER A 616 -18.23 3.71 -13.71
C SER A 616 -19.64 3.65 -14.29
N VAL A 617 -19.79 3.92 -15.59
CA VAL A 617 -21.07 3.82 -16.32
C VAL A 617 -21.64 2.39 -16.27
N LEU A 618 -20.78 1.37 -16.09
CA LEU A 618 -21.19 -0.03 -15.98
C LEU A 618 -21.88 -0.34 -14.63
N GLY A 619 -21.74 0.53 -13.62
CA GLY A 619 -22.39 0.38 -12.32
C GLY A 619 -21.75 -0.65 -11.38
N HIS A 620 -20.61 -1.25 -11.77
CA HIS A 620 -19.84 -2.15 -10.92
C HIS A 620 -18.86 -1.38 -10.03
N PRO A 621 -18.57 -1.85 -8.80
CA PRO A 621 -17.51 -1.27 -7.99
C PRO A 621 -16.14 -1.46 -8.65
N ILE A 622 -15.36 -0.39 -8.68
CA ILE A 622 -14.01 -0.37 -9.25
C ILE A 622 -12.98 -0.52 -8.12
N TRP A 623 -11.94 -1.31 -8.34
CA TRP A 623 -10.82 -1.46 -7.43
C TRP A 623 -9.51 -1.24 -8.19
N PHE A 624 -8.60 -0.49 -7.57
CA PHE A 624 -7.20 -0.61 -7.92
C PHE A 624 -6.65 -1.86 -7.22
N THR A 625 -6.23 -2.85 -7.99
CA THR A 625 -5.99 -4.21 -7.50
C THR A 625 -4.53 -4.55 -7.29
N GLU A 626 -3.62 -3.82 -7.94
CA GLU A 626 -2.17 -4.06 -8.01
C GLU A 626 -1.39 -2.72 -8.13
N LEU A 627 -1.85 -1.66 -7.44
CA LEU A 627 -1.33 -0.31 -7.63
C LEU A 627 0.13 -0.22 -7.21
N ASP A 628 0.98 0.21 -8.13
CA ASP A 628 2.34 0.64 -7.81
C ASP A 628 2.81 1.73 -8.77
N VAL A 629 3.75 2.53 -8.28
CA VAL A 629 4.39 3.62 -9.02
C VAL A 629 5.91 3.41 -8.96
N SER A 630 6.63 3.77 -10.02
CA SER A 630 8.08 3.60 -10.06
C SER A 630 8.81 4.91 -10.32
N SER A 631 9.79 5.21 -9.47
CA SER A 631 10.77 6.27 -9.71
C SER A 631 11.99 6.03 -8.83
N ARG A 632 13.18 6.28 -9.36
CA ARG A 632 14.43 6.22 -8.57
C ARG A 632 14.46 7.29 -7.50
N ASN A 633 13.80 8.43 -7.73
CA ASN A 633 13.69 9.49 -6.75
C ASN A 633 12.47 9.22 -5.86
N GLU A 634 12.72 8.98 -4.57
CA GLU A 634 11.69 8.63 -3.58
C GLU A 634 10.63 9.73 -3.40
N PHE A 635 10.98 11.01 -3.59
CA PHE A 635 10.02 12.12 -3.51
C PHE A 635 9.06 12.09 -4.70
N VAL A 636 9.59 11.86 -5.90
CA VAL A 636 8.78 11.75 -7.13
C VAL A 636 7.84 10.55 -7.02
N ARG A 637 8.35 9.41 -6.54
CA ARG A 637 7.55 8.22 -6.25
C ARG A 637 6.44 8.51 -5.23
N GLY A 638 6.75 9.25 -4.17
CA GLY A 638 5.77 9.67 -3.18
C GLY A 638 4.66 10.53 -3.80
N GLU A 639 5.03 11.53 -4.60
CA GLU A 639 4.06 12.41 -5.29
C GLU A 639 3.18 11.64 -6.28
N ASP A 640 3.75 10.68 -7.01
CA ASP A 640 2.99 9.81 -7.94
C ASP A 640 1.97 8.96 -7.20
N LEU A 641 2.41 8.32 -6.11
CA LEU A 641 1.53 7.51 -5.28
C LEU A 641 0.41 8.37 -4.68
N GLU A 642 0.74 9.59 -4.24
CA GLU A 642 -0.24 10.53 -3.69
C GLU A 642 -1.35 10.86 -4.70
N VAL A 643 -1.00 11.13 -5.96
CA VAL A 643 -1.97 11.37 -7.03
C VAL A 643 -2.89 10.17 -7.18
N MET A 644 -2.33 8.95 -7.32
CA MET A 644 -3.13 7.74 -7.50
C MET A 644 -4.06 7.46 -6.31
N LEU A 645 -3.56 7.62 -5.08
CA LEU A 645 -4.36 7.43 -3.87
C LEU A 645 -5.54 8.41 -3.79
N TRP A 646 -5.31 9.70 -4.09
CA TRP A 646 -6.38 10.69 -4.06
C TRP A 646 -7.37 10.54 -5.20
N GLU A 647 -6.95 10.21 -6.42
CA GLU A 647 -7.87 9.96 -7.54
C GLU A 647 -8.79 8.77 -7.21
N ALA A 648 -8.20 7.67 -6.75
CA ALA A 648 -8.94 6.49 -6.32
C ALA A 648 -9.89 6.79 -5.16
N PHE A 649 -9.43 7.50 -4.13
CA PHE A 649 -10.26 7.79 -2.95
C PHE A 649 -11.37 8.80 -3.25
N ALA A 650 -11.16 9.77 -4.14
CA ALA A 650 -12.15 10.77 -4.51
C ALA A 650 -13.28 10.21 -5.40
N HIS A 651 -12.96 9.25 -6.25
CA HIS A 651 -13.92 8.76 -7.24
C HIS A 651 -15.01 7.88 -6.60
N PRO A 652 -16.32 8.18 -6.78
CA PRO A 652 -17.40 7.50 -6.06
C PRO A 652 -17.58 6.02 -6.40
N ALA A 653 -17.22 5.60 -7.62
CA ALA A 653 -17.30 4.19 -8.03
C ALA A 653 -16.12 3.33 -7.52
N VAL A 654 -15.04 3.94 -7.03
CA VAL A 654 -13.90 3.19 -6.52
C VAL A 654 -14.20 2.78 -5.07
N GLU A 655 -14.06 1.51 -4.76
CA GLU A 655 -14.39 0.96 -3.44
C GLU A 655 -13.18 0.33 -2.74
N GLY A 656 -11.98 0.37 -3.32
CA GLY A 656 -10.76 -0.06 -2.64
C GLY A 656 -9.48 0.09 -3.45
N ILE A 657 -8.36 0.07 -2.73
CA ILE A 657 -7.00 0.15 -3.28
C ILE A 657 -6.16 -0.97 -2.68
N ILE A 658 -5.42 -1.69 -3.51
CA ILE A 658 -4.45 -2.70 -3.12
C ILE A 658 -3.12 -2.32 -3.76
N LEU A 659 -2.09 -2.09 -2.94
CA LEU A 659 -0.74 -1.83 -3.43
C LEU A 659 -0.06 -3.14 -3.85
N TRP A 660 0.71 -3.16 -4.94
CA TRP A 660 1.42 -4.37 -5.37
C TRP A 660 2.76 -4.59 -4.67
N GLY A 661 2.68 -4.65 -3.34
CA GLY A 661 3.81 -4.76 -2.43
C GLY A 661 4.20 -3.40 -1.86
N PHE A 662 5.17 -3.41 -0.94
CA PHE A 662 5.69 -2.19 -0.33
C PHE A 662 7.15 -2.28 0.14
N TRP A 663 7.80 -3.44 0.05
CA TRP A 663 9.13 -3.70 0.60
C TRP A 663 10.16 -3.95 -0.50
N GLU A 664 11.34 -3.30 -0.48
CA GLU A 664 12.33 -3.24 -1.59
C GLU A 664 12.58 -4.59 -2.28
N LEU A 665 12.82 -5.64 -1.50
CA LEU A 665 13.18 -6.97 -2.02
C LEU A 665 11.97 -7.90 -2.24
N SER A 666 10.76 -7.38 -2.07
CA SER A 666 9.49 -8.08 -2.30
C SER A 666 8.65 -7.43 -3.41
N MET A 667 9.17 -6.41 -4.09
CA MET A 667 8.51 -5.75 -5.22
C MET A 667 8.76 -6.50 -6.54
N SER A 668 7.77 -6.54 -7.42
CA SER A 668 7.95 -6.99 -8.82
C SER A 668 8.57 -5.91 -9.71
N ARG A 669 8.34 -4.63 -9.39
CA ARG A 669 8.90 -3.47 -10.09
C ARG A 669 9.99 -2.81 -9.26
N GLU A 670 11.13 -2.53 -9.90
CA GLU A 670 12.22 -1.80 -9.26
C GLU A 670 11.77 -0.39 -8.85
N ASN A 671 12.35 0.13 -7.77
CA ASN A 671 12.09 1.49 -7.29
C ASN A 671 10.60 1.78 -7.07
N SER A 672 9.84 0.80 -6.58
CA SER A 672 8.40 0.93 -6.27
C SER A 672 8.07 0.74 -4.77
N ASN A 673 9.10 0.58 -3.94
CA ASN A 673 8.95 0.28 -2.51
C ASN A 673 8.67 1.52 -1.65
N LEU A 674 7.98 1.30 -0.53
CA LEU A 674 7.74 2.26 0.55
C LEU A 674 8.70 2.08 1.72
N VAL A 675 9.20 0.85 1.87
CA VAL A 675 10.13 0.42 2.91
C VAL A 675 11.37 -0.16 2.23
N GLU A 676 12.53 0.27 2.66
CA GLU A 676 13.82 -0.23 2.20
C GLU A 676 14.05 -1.67 2.67
N GLY A 677 14.98 -2.40 2.05
CA GLY A 677 15.20 -3.82 2.37
C GLY A 677 15.47 -4.09 3.86
N GLU A 678 16.13 -3.16 4.56
CA GLU A 678 16.44 -3.27 6.00
C GLU A 678 15.34 -2.71 6.93
N GLY A 679 14.18 -2.31 6.41
CA GLY A 679 13.00 -1.92 7.19
C GLY A 679 12.77 -0.42 7.42
N GLU A 680 13.66 0.44 6.89
CA GLU A 680 13.50 1.90 6.99
C GLU A 680 12.41 2.41 6.05
N VAL A 681 11.51 3.25 6.54
CA VAL A 681 10.48 3.89 5.71
C VAL A 681 11.08 5.04 4.91
N ASN A 682 11.01 4.95 3.59
CA ASN A 682 11.55 5.96 2.67
C ASN A 682 10.58 7.14 2.45
N GLU A 683 10.96 8.13 1.64
CA GLU A 683 10.12 9.33 1.44
C GLU A 683 8.75 9.02 0.82
N ALA A 684 8.66 8.03 -0.07
CA ALA A 684 7.38 7.57 -0.62
C ALA A 684 6.51 6.90 0.47
N GLY A 685 7.12 6.09 1.34
CA GLY A 685 6.43 5.48 2.48
C GLY A 685 5.94 6.50 3.51
N LYS A 686 6.72 7.56 3.78
CA LYS A 686 6.28 8.67 4.63
C LYS A 686 5.08 9.39 4.04
N ARG A 687 5.12 9.73 2.75
CA ARG A 687 3.99 10.35 2.02
C ARG A 687 2.74 9.47 2.06
N PHE A 688 2.86 8.15 1.90
CA PHE A 688 1.76 7.19 2.05
C PHE A 688 1.14 7.23 3.45
N LEU A 689 1.97 7.19 4.50
CA LEU A 689 1.51 7.27 5.89
C LEU A 689 0.82 8.60 6.18
N ASP A 690 1.33 9.71 5.64
CA ASP A 690 0.72 11.03 5.78
C ASP A 690 -0.67 11.08 5.12
N VAL A 691 -0.83 10.57 3.89
CA VAL A 691 -2.14 10.48 3.22
C VAL A 691 -3.13 9.67 4.05
N LYS A 692 -2.69 8.55 4.62
CA LYS A 692 -3.54 7.75 5.52
C LYS A 692 -3.97 8.53 6.77
N GLN A 693 -3.11 9.38 7.33
CA GLN A 693 -3.50 10.26 8.44
C GLN A 693 -4.48 11.35 7.97
N GLU A 694 -4.29 11.90 6.77
CA GLU A 694 -5.23 12.86 6.17
C GLU A 694 -6.62 12.26 5.92
N TRP A 695 -6.71 10.93 5.77
CA TRP A 695 -7.96 10.18 5.66
C TRP A 695 -8.58 9.84 7.02
N LEU A 696 -8.17 10.49 8.12
CA LEU A 696 -8.82 10.36 9.41
C LEU A 696 -9.52 11.67 9.80
N SER A 697 -10.72 11.53 10.37
CA SER A 697 -11.49 12.66 10.87
C SER A 697 -11.23 12.90 12.35
N HIS A 698 -11.09 14.17 12.69
CA HIS A 698 -10.97 14.65 14.06
C HIS A 698 -11.91 15.85 14.24
N ALA A 699 -12.58 15.92 15.38
CA ALA A 699 -13.41 17.06 15.72
C ALA A 699 -13.27 17.39 17.20
N TYR A 700 -13.36 18.67 17.53
CA TYR A 700 -13.26 19.17 18.89
C TYR A 700 -14.22 20.34 19.06
N GLY A 701 -14.93 20.37 20.18
CA GLY A 701 -15.74 21.52 20.55
C GLY A 701 -16.51 21.29 21.83
N ILE A 702 -17.62 22.01 21.96
CA ILE A 702 -18.50 21.97 23.13
C ILE A 702 -19.87 21.49 22.71
N ILE A 703 -20.58 20.84 23.63
CA ILE A 703 -22.01 20.52 23.44
C ILE A 703 -22.79 21.83 23.32
N ASN A 704 -23.64 21.94 22.29
CA ASN A 704 -24.45 23.13 22.04
C ASN A 704 -25.68 23.19 22.98
N ASN A 705 -26.46 24.27 22.87
CA ASN A 705 -27.66 24.46 23.70
C ASN A 705 -28.80 23.46 23.41
N GLU A 706 -28.73 22.75 22.29
CA GLU A 706 -29.67 21.69 21.90
C GLU A 706 -29.21 20.31 22.39
N SER A 707 -28.16 20.26 23.23
CA SER A 707 -27.52 19.02 23.70
C SER A 707 -26.89 18.20 22.58
N GLU A 708 -26.39 18.86 21.53
CA GLU A 708 -25.80 18.22 20.36
C GLU A 708 -24.34 18.63 20.13
N PHE A 709 -23.58 17.74 19.48
CA PHE A 709 -22.30 18.04 18.85
C PHE A 709 -22.33 17.57 17.41
N ILE A 710 -22.13 18.51 16.48
CA ILE A 710 -22.25 18.27 15.04
C ILE A 710 -20.87 18.37 14.41
N PHE A 711 -20.51 17.38 13.60
CA PHE A 711 -19.29 17.40 12.80
C PHE A 711 -19.48 16.59 11.52
N ARG A 712 -18.59 16.79 10.55
CA ARG A 712 -18.56 16.03 9.30
C ARG A 712 -17.34 15.12 9.30
N GLY A 713 -17.52 13.84 9.02
CA GLY A 713 -16.46 12.84 9.16
C GLY A 713 -16.52 11.71 8.14
N TYR A 714 -15.37 11.08 7.90
CA TYR A 714 -15.22 9.90 7.05
C TYR A 714 -15.98 8.70 7.62
N HIS A 715 -16.37 7.77 6.76
CA HIS A 715 -16.95 6.50 7.20
C HIS A 715 -15.92 5.65 7.95
N GLY A 716 -16.31 5.04 9.06
CA GLY A 716 -15.45 4.17 9.88
C GLY A 716 -15.72 4.26 11.38
N THR A 717 -14.76 3.81 12.18
CA THR A 717 -14.92 3.70 13.64
C THR A 717 -14.32 4.90 14.35
N TYR A 718 -15.05 5.43 15.34
CA TYR A 718 -14.70 6.61 16.11
C TYR A 718 -14.67 6.32 17.60
N ALA A 719 -13.79 7.02 18.31
CA ALA A 719 -13.83 7.20 19.74
C ALA A 719 -14.20 8.64 20.05
N VAL A 720 -15.11 8.83 21.02
CA VAL A 720 -15.48 10.14 21.55
C VAL A 720 -15.17 10.20 23.04
N GLU A 721 -14.44 11.23 23.41
CA GLU A 721 -14.09 11.60 24.77
C GLU A 721 -14.92 12.84 25.15
N VAL A 722 -15.72 12.73 26.19
CA VAL A 722 -16.53 13.81 26.74
C VAL A 722 -15.97 14.19 28.11
N CYS A 723 -15.40 15.38 28.23
CA CYS A 723 -14.97 15.91 29.51
C CYS A 723 -16.19 16.55 30.19
N THR A 724 -16.58 15.97 31.33
CA THR A 724 -17.67 16.43 32.19
C THR A 724 -17.08 17.00 33.49
N PRO A 725 -17.85 17.75 34.29
CA PRO A 725 -17.42 18.19 35.63
C PRO A 725 -17.00 17.04 36.55
N ALA A 726 -17.58 15.85 36.35
CA ALA A 726 -17.34 14.68 37.18
C ALA A 726 -16.26 13.72 36.63
N GLY A 727 -15.69 14.02 35.45
CA GLY A 727 -14.63 13.22 34.83
C GLY A 727 -14.79 13.03 33.33
N ILE A 728 -13.99 12.13 32.77
CA ILE A 728 -13.96 11.85 31.33
C ILE A 728 -14.82 10.61 31.02
N VAL A 729 -15.73 10.73 30.05
CA VAL A 729 -16.51 9.61 29.51
C VAL A 729 -15.99 9.25 28.12
N LEU A 730 -15.65 7.97 27.90
CA LEU A 730 -15.21 7.46 26.60
C LEU A 730 -16.29 6.55 26.00
N LYS A 731 -16.64 6.77 24.73
CA LYS A 731 -17.54 5.90 23.94
C LYS A 731 -16.96 5.65 22.55
N THR A 732 -17.41 4.57 21.93
CA THR A 732 -17.08 4.25 20.54
C THR A 732 -18.36 4.13 19.71
N PHE A 733 -18.29 4.54 18.44
CA PHE A 733 -19.38 4.38 17.48
C PHE A 733 -18.84 4.18 16.06
N VAL A 734 -19.70 3.70 15.17
CA VAL A 734 -19.37 3.50 13.75
C VAL A 734 -20.20 4.45 12.90
N VAL A 735 -19.55 5.06 11.93
CA VAL A 735 -20.16 5.90 10.91
C VAL A 735 -20.20 5.09 9.61
N GLU A 736 -21.38 4.59 9.28
CA GLU A 736 -21.61 3.85 8.04
C GLU A 736 -21.77 4.79 6.84
N LYS A 737 -21.57 4.27 5.62
CA LYS A 737 -21.83 5.00 4.38
C LYS A 737 -23.30 5.43 4.30
N GLY A 738 -23.56 6.68 3.92
CA GLY A 738 -24.93 7.19 3.73
C GLY A 738 -24.99 8.68 3.39
N GLU A 739 -26.04 9.09 2.69
CA GLU A 739 -26.22 10.47 2.20
C GLU A 739 -26.88 11.40 3.23
N SER A 740 -27.66 10.85 4.16
CA SER A 740 -28.33 11.63 5.21
C SER A 740 -27.46 11.82 6.46
N PRO A 741 -27.69 12.87 7.26
CA PRO A 741 -27.03 13.02 8.55
C PRO A 741 -27.22 11.79 9.45
N LEU A 742 -26.16 11.35 10.13
CA LEU A 742 -26.20 10.25 11.08
C LEU A 742 -26.53 10.79 12.47
N PHE A 743 -27.59 10.28 13.09
CA PHE A 743 -27.94 10.62 14.47
C PHE A 743 -27.49 9.51 15.42
N LEU A 744 -26.70 9.87 16.44
CA LEU A 744 -26.21 8.92 17.44
C LEU A 744 -26.48 9.46 18.84
N SER A 745 -27.04 8.63 19.72
CA SER A 745 -27.31 9.01 21.11
C SER A 745 -26.16 8.58 22.02
N ILE A 746 -25.69 9.51 22.86
CA ILE A 746 -24.66 9.30 23.88
C ILE A 746 -25.26 9.62 25.25
N ASP A 747 -25.34 8.62 26.10
CA ASP A 747 -25.82 8.76 27.47
C ASP A 747 -24.65 8.90 28.45
N LEU A 748 -24.66 10.01 29.20
CA LEU A 748 -23.66 10.38 30.20
C LEU A 748 -24.08 10.01 31.64
N SER A 749 -25.30 9.50 31.84
CA SER A 749 -25.90 9.22 33.16
C SER A 749 -25.19 8.11 33.95
N TYR A 750 -24.36 7.30 33.30
CA TYR A 750 -23.68 6.13 33.89
C TYR A 750 -22.71 6.46 35.03
N LEU A 751 -22.23 7.70 35.13
CA LEU A 751 -21.34 8.10 36.21
C LEU A 751 -22.07 8.18 37.56
N LEU A 752 -23.35 8.55 37.56
CA LEU A 752 -24.15 8.64 38.79
C LEU A 752 -24.40 7.25 39.39
N ILE A 753 -24.63 6.23 38.56
CA ILE A 753 -24.87 4.84 38.99
C ILE A 753 -23.60 4.22 39.58
N LEU A 754 -22.43 4.48 38.98
CA LEU A 754 -21.13 4.06 39.52
C LEU A 754 -20.83 4.76 40.85
N CYS A 755 -21.11 6.06 40.95
CA CYS A 755 -20.99 6.83 42.19
C CYS A 755 -21.95 6.33 43.27
N LEU A 756 -23.20 6.00 42.92
CA LEU A 756 -24.20 5.43 43.84
C LEU A 756 -23.82 4.01 44.28
N GLY A 757 -23.26 3.20 43.40
CA GLY A 757 -22.74 1.86 43.73
C GLY A 757 -21.54 1.93 44.68
N CYS A 758 -20.59 2.83 44.42
CA CYS A 758 -19.45 3.07 45.32
C CYS A 758 -19.90 3.66 46.66
N PHE A 759 -20.86 4.59 46.64
CA PHE A 759 -21.48 5.14 47.84
C PHE A 759 -22.21 4.04 48.63
N TRP A 760 -22.92 3.14 47.96
CA TRP A 760 -23.62 2.02 48.60
C TRP A 760 -22.67 1.02 49.26
N ILE A 761 -21.56 0.66 48.60
CA ILE A 761 -20.50 -0.19 49.17
C ILE A 761 -19.92 0.46 50.44
N ARG A 762 -19.66 1.77 50.38
CA ARG A 762 -19.13 2.55 51.52
C ARG A 762 -20.17 2.73 52.63
N PHE A 763 -21.42 2.99 52.29
CA PHE A 763 -22.55 3.18 53.22
C PHE A 763 -22.92 1.87 53.94
N LYS A 764 -22.96 0.75 53.22
CA LYS A 764 -23.22 -0.58 53.78
C LYS A 764 -22.00 -1.22 54.43
N LYS A 765 -20.83 -0.57 54.40
CA LYS A 765 -19.55 -1.09 54.94
C LYS A 765 -19.27 -2.52 54.48
N ILE A 766 -19.50 -2.78 53.20
CA ILE A 766 -19.30 -4.11 52.62
C ILE A 766 -17.79 -4.35 52.52
N ASN A 767 -17.24 -5.05 53.51
CA ASN A 767 -15.86 -5.50 53.52
C ASN A 767 -15.79 -6.92 52.95
N PRO A 768 -15.21 -7.16 51.76
CA PRO A 768 -15.04 -8.50 51.25
C PRO A 768 -14.06 -9.28 52.16
N VAL A 769 -14.55 -10.34 52.81
CA VAL A 769 -13.73 -11.26 53.61
C VAL A 769 -13.38 -12.47 52.74
N PRO A 770 -12.10 -12.79 52.51
CA PRO A 770 -11.72 -13.95 51.72
C PRO A 770 -12.10 -15.25 52.46
N THR A 771 -12.79 -16.17 51.79
CA THR A 771 -13.33 -17.40 52.40
C THR A 771 -12.36 -18.59 52.45
N LYS A 772 -11.07 -18.41 52.17
CA LYS A 772 -10.02 -19.42 52.45
C LYS A 772 -8.68 -18.77 52.81
N SER A 773 -8.09 -19.23 53.92
CA SER A 773 -6.71 -18.94 54.27
C SER A 773 -5.77 -19.73 53.35
N PHE A 774 -4.93 -19.03 52.60
CA PHE A 774 -3.75 -19.63 51.99
C PHE A 774 -2.60 -19.50 52.99
N SER A 775 -2.16 -20.64 53.52
CA SER A 775 -0.85 -20.75 54.17
C SER A 775 0.22 -20.82 53.09
N ASP A 776 1.28 -20.03 53.29
CA ASP A 776 2.54 -19.98 52.56
C ASP A 776 2.62 -19.04 51.34
N LEU A 777 3.07 -17.80 51.59
CA LEU A 777 4.17 -17.13 50.87
C LEU A 777 4.44 -15.74 51.48
N GLU A 778 5.65 -15.57 52.02
CA GLU A 778 6.18 -14.28 52.49
C GLU A 778 6.50 -13.36 51.29
N SER A 779 5.64 -12.38 51.00
CA SER A 779 6.04 -11.02 50.60
C SER A 779 4.82 -10.09 50.65
N GLY A 780 5.02 -8.84 51.08
CA GLY A 780 3.97 -7.92 51.52
C GLY A 780 3.07 -7.34 50.42
N CYS A 781 1.88 -6.93 50.88
CA CYS A 781 0.80 -6.18 50.21
C CYS A 781 -0.11 -6.95 49.22
N PHE A 782 -1.05 -7.72 49.77
CA PHE A 782 -2.32 -8.05 49.10
C PHE A 782 -3.39 -7.01 49.47
N LEU A 783 -3.86 -6.23 48.50
CA LEU A 783 -5.13 -5.50 48.61
C LEU A 783 -6.20 -6.29 47.85
N PRO A 784 -7.38 -6.60 48.44
CA PRO A 784 -8.46 -7.22 47.69
C PRO A 784 -8.98 -6.24 46.63
N MET A 785 -8.84 -6.60 45.35
CA MET A 785 -9.44 -5.86 44.24
C MET A 785 -10.86 -6.37 43.99
N VAL A 786 -11.83 -5.46 43.98
CA VAL A 786 -13.21 -5.74 43.58
C VAL A 786 -13.39 -5.30 42.13
N LEU A 787 -13.58 -6.25 41.22
CA LEU A 787 -13.99 -5.97 39.85
C LEU A 787 -15.52 -5.90 39.81
N VAL A 788 -16.07 -4.72 39.52
CA VAL A 788 -17.51 -4.56 39.27
C VAL A 788 -17.73 -4.66 37.76
N GLN A 789 -18.30 -5.78 37.31
CA GLN A 789 -18.68 -5.97 35.91
C GLN A 789 -20.20 -5.87 35.78
N ILE A 790 -20.67 -4.80 35.15
CA ILE A 790 -22.08 -4.64 34.81
C ILE A 790 -22.25 -5.15 33.36
N PRO A 791 -23.10 -6.14 33.09
CA PRO A 791 -23.31 -6.62 31.73
C PRO A 791 -23.97 -5.53 30.87
N MET A 792 -23.46 -5.30 29.67
CA MET A 792 -24.17 -4.50 28.67
C MET A 792 -25.36 -5.31 28.14
N CYS A 793 -26.58 -4.94 28.50
CA CYS A 793 -27.78 -5.45 27.84
C CYS A 793 -27.88 -4.86 26.43
N ASN A 794 -27.46 -5.63 25.42
CA ASN A 794 -27.85 -5.43 24.03
C ASN A 794 -28.71 -6.62 23.60
N GLU A 795 -29.96 -6.70 24.05
CA GLU A 795 -30.97 -7.53 23.37
C GLU A 795 -32.38 -7.03 23.71
N LYS A 796 -33.15 -6.67 22.66
CA LYS A 796 -34.57 -6.33 22.73
C LYS A 796 -35.38 -7.62 22.61
N GLY A 797 -36.09 -8.01 23.67
CA GLY A 797 -37.16 -9.01 23.61
C GLY A 797 -38.53 -8.34 23.74
N LEU A 798 -39.43 -8.60 22.79
CA LEU A 798 -40.82 -8.15 22.79
C LEU A 798 -41.68 -9.08 23.67
N ASN A 799 -42.55 -8.50 24.51
CA ASN A 799 -43.87 -9.04 24.86
C ASN A 799 -44.79 -7.93 25.41
N ASP A 800 -46.09 -8.10 25.20
CA ASP A 800 -47.13 -7.05 25.11
C ASP A 800 -47.62 -6.41 26.42
N ASP A 801 -46.97 -6.58 27.58
CA ASP A 801 -47.42 -5.96 28.83
C ASP A 801 -46.26 -5.35 29.63
N GLY A 802 -45.93 -4.09 29.33
CA GLY A 802 -45.16 -3.20 30.21
C GLY A 802 -43.64 -3.41 30.26
N PHE A 803 -42.88 -2.31 30.28
CA PHE A 803 -41.43 -2.30 30.39
C PHE A 803 -40.96 -2.59 31.83
N TYR A 804 -40.16 -3.64 32.03
CA TYR A 804 -39.36 -3.84 33.23
C TYR A 804 -37.89 -4.02 32.86
N PHE A 805 -37.01 -3.20 33.45
CA PHE A 805 -35.56 -3.38 33.38
C PHE A 805 -35.11 -4.22 34.58
N HIS A 806 -34.60 -5.43 34.33
CA HIS A 806 -33.87 -6.19 35.35
C HIS A 806 -32.39 -5.82 35.31
N LEU A 807 -31.93 -5.09 36.34
CA LEU A 807 -30.50 -4.83 36.55
C LEU A 807 -29.90 -6.00 37.33
N SER A 808 -29.13 -6.86 36.66
CA SER A 808 -28.33 -7.90 37.31
C SER A 808 -26.89 -7.43 37.46
N ILE A 809 -26.41 -7.28 38.69
CA ILE A 809 -25.03 -6.89 39.01
C ILE A 809 -24.25 -8.16 39.37
N PHE A 810 -23.18 -8.47 38.61
CA PHE A 810 -22.30 -9.59 38.90
C PHE A 810 -21.01 -9.10 39.59
N PHE A 811 -20.61 -9.78 40.65
CA PHE A 811 -19.31 -9.57 41.30
C PHE A 811 -18.38 -10.70 40.89
N VAL A 812 -17.26 -10.37 40.24
CA VAL A 812 -16.22 -11.34 39.86
C VAL A 812 -14.95 -11.01 40.65
N LEU A 813 -14.51 -11.95 41.50
CA LEU A 813 -13.21 -11.90 42.17
C LEU A 813 -12.17 -12.57 41.25
N ILE A 814 -11.21 -11.80 40.74
CA ILE A 814 -10.09 -12.33 39.95
C ILE A 814 -8.84 -12.36 40.85
N ALA A 815 -8.24 -13.53 41.01
CA ALA A 815 -6.89 -13.67 41.55
C ALA A 815 -5.88 -13.57 40.38
N ASP A 816 -4.88 -12.70 40.51
CA ASP A 816 -3.80 -12.51 39.52
C ASP A 816 -2.93 -13.78 39.46
N THR A 817 -2.93 -14.49 38.33
CA THR A 817 -1.99 -15.60 38.08
C THR A 817 -0.81 -15.12 37.23
N ARG A 818 -0.02 -14.18 37.75
CA ARG A 818 1.32 -13.89 37.23
C ARG A 818 2.35 -14.69 38.02
N GLY A 819 2.66 -15.88 37.52
CA GLY A 819 3.72 -16.72 38.08
C GLY A 819 3.61 -18.21 37.73
N VAL A 820 3.56 -18.57 36.44
CA VAL A 820 3.80 -19.96 36.01
C VAL A 820 4.58 -19.95 34.70
N GLU A 821 5.89 -19.76 34.78
CA GLU A 821 6.81 -20.23 33.74
C GLU A 821 7.11 -21.71 33.99
N GLY A 822 6.88 -22.55 32.99
CA GLY A 822 7.45 -23.90 32.89
C GLY A 822 6.52 -25.06 33.25
N PHE A 823 5.68 -25.50 32.32
CA PHE A 823 5.30 -26.92 32.22
C PHE A 823 5.03 -27.33 30.76
N ASN A 824 5.61 -28.45 30.37
CA ASN A 824 5.65 -29.04 29.03
C ASN A 824 4.27 -29.37 28.45
N HIS A 825 4.18 -29.27 27.11
CA HIS A 825 3.09 -29.75 26.27
C HIS A 825 2.76 -31.23 26.52
N HIS A 826 1.53 -31.49 27.01
CA HIS A 826 0.63 -32.54 26.52
C HIS A 826 -0.66 -32.55 27.37
N ARG A 827 -1.74 -31.94 26.84
CA ARG A 827 -3.18 -32.32 26.95
C ARG A 827 -4.08 -31.11 26.65
N SER A 828 -5.25 -31.40 26.11
CA SER A 828 -6.30 -30.49 25.61
C SER A 828 -6.76 -29.40 26.60
N PRO A 829 -7.27 -28.25 26.13
CA PRO A 829 -7.87 -27.25 27.01
C PRO A 829 -9.27 -27.71 27.44
N SER A 830 -9.38 -28.20 28.66
CA SER A 830 -10.66 -28.42 29.35
C SER A 830 -10.77 -27.45 30.53
N THR A 831 -11.80 -26.59 30.46
CA THR A 831 -12.55 -26.03 31.58
C THR A 831 -11.78 -25.13 32.58
N LEU A 832 -11.84 -23.81 32.36
CA LEU A 832 -11.66 -22.82 33.42
C LEU A 832 -12.95 -22.77 34.25
N THR A 833 -12.98 -23.43 35.41
CA THR A 833 -14.12 -23.34 36.34
C THR A 833 -14.04 -22.00 37.09
N ILE A 834 -14.86 -21.04 36.67
CA ILE A 834 -15.14 -19.82 37.44
C ILE A 834 -16.19 -20.18 38.50
N LEU A 835 -15.84 -20.03 39.78
CA LEU A 835 -16.78 -20.16 40.88
C LEU A 835 -17.63 -18.88 40.94
N ILE A 836 -18.84 -18.94 40.41
CA ILE A 836 -19.85 -17.87 40.55
C ILE A 836 -20.60 -18.13 41.85
N SER A 837 -20.34 -17.34 42.89
CA SER A 837 -21.25 -17.22 44.03
C SER A 837 -22.23 -16.10 43.73
N ALA A 838 -23.49 -16.47 43.43
CA ALA A 838 -24.58 -15.52 43.29
C ALA A 838 -24.99 -14.99 44.67
N LEU A 839 -24.96 -13.67 44.86
CA LEU A 839 -25.58 -13.01 46.01
C LEU A 839 -26.92 -12.43 45.52
N PHE A 840 -28.01 -13.14 45.81
CA PHE A 840 -29.37 -12.62 45.62
C PHE A 840 -29.69 -11.69 46.79
N VAL A 841 -30.06 -10.45 46.50
CA VAL A 841 -30.66 -9.53 47.48
C VAL A 841 -32.10 -9.31 47.05
N ASP A 842 -33.02 -9.97 47.74
CA ASP A 842 -34.46 -9.70 47.64
C ASP A 842 -34.74 -8.32 48.26
N LEU A 843 -35.31 -7.42 47.46
CA LEU A 843 -35.94 -6.17 47.92
C LEU A 843 -37.46 -6.36 47.90
N VAL A 844 -37.97 -7.35 48.64
CA VAL A 844 -39.38 -7.44 49.02
C VAL A 844 -39.45 -8.10 50.40
N ASP A 845 -39.40 -7.28 51.46
CA ASP A 845 -40.10 -7.50 52.74
C ASP A 845 -39.62 -6.47 53.76
N GLU A 846 -40.25 -5.30 53.79
CA GLU A 846 -40.68 -4.64 55.03
C GLU A 846 -41.87 -3.73 54.67
N GLY A 847 -43.07 -4.19 55.03
CA GLY A 847 -44.34 -3.63 54.56
C GLY A 847 -44.57 -2.17 54.96
N PHE A 848 -44.81 -1.34 53.95
CA PHE A 848 -45.61 -0.13 54.05
C PHE A 848 -46.65 -0.12 52.93
N ASN A 849 -47.92 -0.32 53.31
CA ASN A 849 -49.07 -0.08 52.44
C ASN A 849 -49.27 1.43 52.29
N ILE A 850 -49.22 1.95 51.06
CA ILE A 850 -49.71 3.29 50.73
C ILE A 850 -50.92 3.10 49.79
N PRO A 851 -52.13 3.52 50.18
CA PRO A 851 -53.33 3.30 49.37
C PRO A 851 -53.37 4.23 48.16
N ALA A 852 -54.03 3.75 47.11
CA ALA A 852 -54.26 4.45 45.84
C ALA A 852 -55.20 5.65 46.02
N SER A 853 -54.66 6.78 46.49
CA SER A 853 -55.29 8.12 46.43
C SER A 853 -54.28 9.25 46.69
N PHE A 854 -53.11 9.21 46.05
CA PHE A 854 -52.09 10.26 46.17
C PHE A 854 -51.64 10.82 44.80
N PHE A 855 -52.57 10.82 43.84
CA PHE A 855 -52.52 11.73 42.70
C PHE A 855 -53.70 12.69 42.89
N ASP A 856 -53.45 13.83 43.52
CA ASP A 856 -53.95 15.14 43.11
C ASP A 856 -53.66 16.22 44.18
N LEU A 857 -53.37 17.43 43.66
CA LEU A 857 -53.23 18.75 44.29
C LEU A 857 -51.83 19.26 44.75
N VAL A 858 -51.36 20.23 43.95
CA VAL A 858 -50.91 21.60 44.32
C VAL A 858 -49.44 21.79 44.70
N ASP A 859 -48.71 22.33 43.72
CA ASP A 859 -48.17 23.71 43.65
C ASP A 859 -47.41 24.33 44.85
N ASP A 860 -46.33 25.00 44.46
CA ASP A 860 -45.54 26.04 45.12
C ASP A 860 -44.92 25.88 46.52
N THR A 861 -43.63 26.22 46.55
CA THR A 861 -42.77 26.61 47.69
C THR A 861 -42.51 25.58 48.80
N VAL A 862 -41.24 25.14 48.90
CA VAL A 862 -40.37 25.26 50.09
C VAL A 862 -39.01 24.65 49.73
N GLY A 863 -37.97 25.48 49.73
CA GLY A 863 -36.59 25.05 49.56
C GLY A 863 -36.06 24.35 50.80
N PHE A 864 -35.23 23.32 50.60
CA PHE A 864 -34.39 22.74 51.66
C PHE A 864 -32.91 22.93 51.33
N LYS A 865 -32.27 23.79 52.13
CA LYS A 865 -30.82 23.92 52.28
C LYS A 865 -30.28 22.68 52.99
N ILE A 866 -29.20 22.09 52.46
CA ILE A 866 -28.31 21.24 53.27
C ILE A 866 -27.09 22.08 53.65
N SER A 867 -27.07 22.50 54.91
CA SER A 867 -25.93 23.12 55.58
C SER A 867 -25.04 22.03 56.16
N ALA A 868 -23.74 22.19 55.98
CA ALA A 868 -22.71 21.47 56.72
C ALA A 868 -22.86 21.69 58.23
N CYS A 869 -22.56 20.66 59.03
CA CYS A 869 -22.16 20.77 60.43
C CYS A 869 -21.17 19.64 60.80
N PHE A 870 -20.08 20.09 61.41
CA PHE A 870 -18.91 19.39 61.96
C PHE A 870 -19.23 18.49 63.17
N PHE A 871 -18.33 17.54 63.45
CA PHE A 871 -17.94 17.19 64.82
C PHE A 871 -16.41 17.02 64.91
N ASP A 872 -15.84 17.73 65.89
CA ASP A 872 -14.44 17.80 66.34
C ASP A 872 -14.17 16.91 67.57
N LEU A 873 -12.87 16.80 67.90
CA LEU A 873 -12.18 16.48 69.18
C LEU A 873 -11.54 15.07 69.36
N ILE A 874 -10.30 14.89 69.84
CA ILE A 874 -9.09 15.73 70.07
C ILE A 874 -7.92 14.83 70.58
N ASP A 875 -6.67 15.28 70.35
CA ASP A 875 -5.36 15.01 70.99
C ASP A 875 -4.69 13.61 71.00
N ASP A 876 -3.45 13.52 70.47
CA ASP A 876 -2.25 13.93 71.23
C ASP A 876 -1.01 14.14 70.32
N THR A 877 -0.15 14.98 70.84
CA THR A 877 0.97 15.79 70.35
C THR A 877 2.22 15.09 69.79
N ARG A 878 2.89 15.74 68.80
CA ARG A 878 4.21 16.40 68.95
C ARG A 878 4.79 16.97 67.65
N GLY A 879 4.89 18.30 67.62
CA GLY A 879 6.09 19.07 67.22
C GLY A 879 6.33 19.32 65.73
N PHE A 880 5.93 20.47 65.16
CA PHE A 880 6.61 21.78 65.16
C PHE A 880 7.64 21.99 64.02
N GLN A 881 7.28 22.78 63.01
CA GLN A 881 7.74 24.18 62.80
C GLN A 881 7.72 24.66 61.34
N HIS A 882 6.84 25.66 61.12
CA HIS A 882 7.04 26.94 60.44
C HIS A 882 7.20 27.01 58.89
N LEU A 883 6.73 28.04 58.18
CA LEU A 883 5.67 29.07 58.32
C LEU A 883 5.77 29.93 57.03
N SER A 884 4.62 30.19 56.36
CA SER A 884 4.11 31.48 55.80
C SER A 884 5.02 32.41 54.92
N PHE A 885 4.52 33.23 53.99
CA PHE A 885 3.46 34.25 54.08
C PHE A 885 2.98 34.76 52.68
N PHE A 886 1.81 35.39 52.72
CA PHE A 886 1.00 36.15 51.74
C PHE A 886 1.69 37.19 50.83
N LEU A 887 1.05 37.54 49.69
CA LEU A 887 0.36 38.84 49.50
C LEU A 887 -0.50 38.92 48.21
N ARG A 888 -1.72 39.44 48.37
CA ARG A 888 -2.67 39.93 47.35
C ARG A 888 -2.49 41.46 47.20
N SER A 889 -2.75 42.02 46.01
CA SER A 889 -3.56 43.25 45.90
C SER A 889 -4.17 43.45 44.48
N ARG A 890 -5.22 44.29 44.42
CA ARG A 890 -6.29 44.43 43.41
C ARG A 890 -6.05 45.51 42.32
N HIS A 891 -6.79 45.34 41.21
CA HIS A 891 -7.45 46.29 40.28
C HIS A 891 -6.80 47.64 39.89
N SER A 892 -6.67 47.91 38.57
CA SER A 892 -7.57 48.78 37.76
C SER A 892 -7.10 48.91 36.29
N THR A 893 -8.04 49.23 35.40
CA THR A 893 -8.02 49.36 33.92
C THR A 893 -7.22 50.54 33.33
N VAL A 894 -6.69 50.41 32.09
CA VAL A 894 -6.82 51.28 30.87
C VAL A 894 -5.73 50.93 29.81
N SER A 895 -5.92 51.41 28.58
CA SER A 895 -5.63 50.88 27.24
C SER A 895 -4.19 50.95 26.65
N THR A 896 -4.06 50.22 25.53
CA THR A 896 -3.25 50.47 24.30
C THR A 896 -1.73 50.67 24.41
N SER A 897 -0.96 49.76 23.78
CA SER A 897 -0.11 50.05 22.59
C SER A 897 0.84 48.88 22.26
N GLN A 898 1.11 48.73 20.96
CA GLN A 898 2.08 47.81 20.34
C GLN A 898 3.51 48.10 20.79
N VAL A 899 4.34 47.06 21.02
CA VAL A 899 5.78 47.05 20.68
C VAL A 899 6.22 45.62 20.35
N ARG A 900 6.74 45.43 19.13
CA ARG A 900 7.63 44.30 18.75
C ARG A 900 9.05 44.61 19.25
N PHE A 901 9.82 43.61 19.65
CA PHE A 901 11.22 43.45 19.23
C PHE A 901 11.66 41.98 19.33
N ASP A 902 12.57 41.66 18.43
CA ASP A 902 13.06 40.35 17.99
C ASP A 902 14.41 40.02 18.65
N SER A 903 14.93 38.81 18.38
CA SER A 903 16.32 38.33 18.50
C SER A 903 16.76 37.52 19.75
N SER A 904 16.88 36.21 19.52
CA SER A 904 18.05 35.33 19.74
C SER A 904 18.98 35.58 20.94
N LEU A 905 19.05 34.60 21.86
CA LEU A 905 20.32 33.98 22.27
C LEU A 905 20.10 32.68 23.06
N SER A 906 20.93 31.71 22.69
CA SER A 906 21.01 30.32 23.12
C SER A 906 21.71 30.14 24.46
N PHE A 907 21.24 29.18 25.27
CA PHE A 907 22.03 28.49 26.29
C PHE A 907 21.68 27.00 26.27
N GLY A 908 22.69 26.17 26.01
CA GLY A 908 22.60 24.72 26.05
C GLY A 908 22.80 24.18 27.47
N PHE A 909 22.08 23.10 27.78
CA PHE A 909 22.45 22.15 28.82
C PHE A 909 22.27 20.74 28.25
N GLY A 910 23.37 19.98 28.23
CA GLY A 910 23.38 18.58 27.88
C GLY A 910 22.79 17.73 28.99
N PHE A 911 22.04 16.70 28.59
CA PHE A 911 21.69 15.58 29.47
C PHE A 911 22.32 14.31 28.93
N VAL A 912 23.16 13.73 29.78
CA VAL A 912 23.66 12.36 29.71
C VAL A 912 22.47 11.42 29.93
N SER A 913 22.22 10.53 28.98
CA SER A 913 21.21 9.47 29.10
C SER A 913 21.80 8.28 29.83
N ASP A 914 21.15 7.84 30.91
CA ASP A 914 21.21 6.46 31.36
C ASP A 914 19.79 5.87 31.41
N HIS A 915 19.70 4.73 30.74
CA HIS A 915 18.61 3.78 30.52
C HIS A 915 17.28 3.91 31.27
N LEU A 916 16.20 4.04 30.49
CA LEU A 916 14.88 3.48 30.81
C LEU A 916 14.29 2.79 29.57
N VAL A 917 14.16 1.46 29.69
CA VAL A 917 13.61 0.54 28.71
C VAL A 917 12.09 0.75 28.62
N TYR A 918 11.59 1.27 27.50
CA TYR A 918 10.17 1.21 27.17
C TYR A 918 9.86 -0.16 26.55
N LYS A 919 9.20 -1.03 27.34
CA LYS A 919 8.58 -2.24 26.83
C LYS A 919 7.13 -1.91 26.47
N SER A 920 6.82 -1.99 25.17
CA SER A 920 5.48 -1.87 24.62
C SER A 920 4.54 -2.89 25.28
N LEU A 921 3.48 -2.41 25.95
CA LEU A 921 2.38 -3.22 26.45
C LEU A 921 1.24 -3.16 25.44
N LYS A 922 0.85 -4.35 24.95
CA LYS A 922 -0.32 -4.60 24.11
C LYS A 922 -1.57 -3.96 24.73
N SER A 923 -2.42 -3.47 23.86
CA SER A 923 -3.74 -2.92 24.15
C SER A 923 -4.60 -3.91 24.94
N ASP A 924 -4.91 -3.52 26.18
CA ASP A 924 -6.21 -3.72 26.83
C ASP A 924 -6.28 -2.64 27.92
N SER A 925 -7.08 -1.60 27.66
CA SER A 925 -7.19 -0.45 28.56
C SER A 925 -8.00 -0.83 29.82
N ILE A 926 -7.33 -1.36 30.83
CA ILE A 926 -7.84 -1.43 32.20
C ILE A 926 -7.42 -0.14 32.91
N PHE A 927 -8.38 0.74 33.21
CA PHE A 927 -8.14 1.88 34.08
C PHE A 927 -8.08 1.40 35.54
N VAL A 928 -6.94 1.63 36.20
CA VAL A 928 -6.75 1.40 37.63
C VAL A 928 -6.83 2.75 38.34
N LEU A 929 -7.89 2.98 39.11
CA LEU A 929 -7.96 4.10 40.05
C LEU A 929 -7.44 3.61 41.41
N CYS A 930 -6.23 4.02 41.78
CA CYS A 930 -5.73 3.90 43.15
C CYS A 930 -6.14 5.14 43.95
N PHE A 931 -6.91 4.95 45.02
CA PHE A 931 -7.08 5.97 46.06
C PHE A 931 -6.18 5.58 47.24
N ASN A 932 -5.27 6.47 47.64
CA ASN A 932 -4.60 6.39 48.94
C ASN A 932 -5.41 7.20 49.95
N ASP A 933 -5.71 6.55 51.08
CA ASP A 933 -6.40 6.98 52.32
C ASP A 933 -7.25 8.27 52.32
#